data_AF-A0A059F9R8-F1
#
_entry.id   AF-A0A059F9R8-F1
#
_cell.length_a   1.000
_cell.length_b   1.000
_cell.length_c   1.000
_cell.angle_alpha   90.00
_cell.angle_beta   90.00
_cell.angle_gamma   90.00
#
_symmetry.space_group_name_H-M   'P 1'
#
loop_
_entity.id
_entity.type
_entity.pdbx_description
1 polymer ?
#
loop_
_entity_poly.entity_id
_entity_poly.type
_entity_poly.pdbx_seq_one_letter_code
_entity_poly.pdbx_strand_id
1 'polypeptide(L)'
;MVPNIGHDEASGPAHGARLIGRLFEGIERFGSATALVREDGSSVSYAELAQLADTAAQAIGPERALISVEMQNDVQSIAFYIGALRAGHVVIASAGEGVHSIEQTFKPNAAYVCAGGIWKLTALSRERADMSPDLAVLLSTSGSTGSQKLVRLSHENLRSNALAIAEYLEFQPGERAITSLPAHYSFGLSVLHTHLLLGHTLVLTDRSVAEPAFWDIVDREGVTSIAGVPHSYQLLELGGFLERDHKSLRYLTQAGGKLSPESVQKFAQWADRSGKRFYVMYGQTEAAPRMAYLPPADAAAYPDCVGVAVPGGSFHLEPIEDAEGLPEGAGELVYKGPNVMMGYAVTRADLAKPQGTDEIHTGDIAVRNERGYYRIVGRISRFAKLFGLRLGFDDIERRLAAEGVSAAVSGDDSGIVVASTTPGSEARVPGLLAQDLGIPASLITAVEVGEIPRLPSGKTDYATIRSYRPEPGPIAATTLGAAIASVLGRDNLDPRWSFTEAGGDSLNYVQMVLTLERFLGHVPDNWANMPIGDLVAMQEGQAPGAEDALERNPSVSIQGLDLARTIAIFLALMAHSFTQVFYILPPELSFISRIPTPMLIVLFGAMIPLLYIPRSSQTDPGETLQDYVTKSLQCYALYAVNVFAIWVIDPSGWMYALGSLALLGAMPYAQILVFYTIMFLLIPAIVYALKRFNFWALFAASLAVHAAFMALKMVPTPPKVAGQPILQRLMDLVVGAGAAPEVAGPSILHSFVLLMAGIWIGDSIRRSGEHPSPRRHFARMQLPLAAVFALALVYAFSIPGYTVDWDTLTNLQLRNLNHPAYVFVFGGICVLLLWVLLVAPLSNRAPRWLMAMGRRSLFAFGIGNAIIVLWPRGGFPFLPPLADGLIILSSLMVLIYAFDYCMRAGRDGTGVARWVFTATNAGSRFIGGLAKRIVGVGRR
;
A
#
# COMPACT_ATOMS: atom_id res chain seq x y z
N MET A 1 11.85 76.79 -5.28
CA MET A 1 10.66 77.59 -5.61
C MET A 1 9.61 76.65 -6.15
N VAL A 2 8.52 76.53 -5.41
CA VAL A 2 7.34 75.70 -5.71
C VAL A 2 6.35 76.56 -6.50
N PRO A 3 5.59 76.01 -7.45
CA PRO A 3 4.23 76.45 -7.69
C PRO A 3 3.26 75.42 -7.15
N ASN A 4 2.49 75.87 -6.17
CA ASN A 4 1.36 75.20 -5.56
C ASN A 4 0.13 75.53 -6.40
N ILE A 5 -0.52 74.53 -6.99
CA ILE A 5 -1.85 74.57 -7.61
C ILE A 5 -2.40 73.17 -7.29
N GLY A 6 -3.28 72.98 -6.31
CA GLY A 6 -4.65 73.44 -6.29
C GLY A 6 -5.51 72.17 -6.25
N HIS A 7 -6.24 71.96 -5.15
CA HIS A 7 -7.20 70.88 -5.02
C HIS A 7 -8.27 71.00 -6.11
N ASP A 8 -8.34 70.01 -7.01
CA ASP A 8 -9.55 69.67 -7.76
C ASP A 8 -9.57 68.16 -8.00
N GLU A 9 -10.68 67.54 -7.64
CA GLU A 9 -10.97 66.11 -7.82
C GLU A 9 -11.10 65.78 -9.32
N ALA A 10 -10.31 64.82 -9.81
CA ALA A 10 -10.72 63.74 -10.74
C ALA A 10 -9.51 63.10 -11.44
N SER A 11 -9.54 61.76 -11.55
CA SER A 11 -8.69 60.88 -12.39
C SER A 11 -7.28 60.48 -11.87
N GLY A 12 -7.26 59.62 -10.84
CA GLY A 12 -6.20 58.62 -10.66
C GLY A 12 -6.72 57.22 -11.00
N PRO A 13 -5.90 56.28 -11.51
CA PRO A 13 -6.35 54.93 -11.82
C PRO A 13 -6.71 54.21 -10.52
N ALA A 14 -7.98 53.82 -10.41
CA ALA A 14 -8.58 53.21 -9.23
C ALA A 14 -7.93 51.86 -8.87
N HIS A 15 -6.87 51.88 -8.06
CA HIS A 15 -6.42 50.75 -7.26
C HIS A 15 -7.35 50.63 -6.06
N GLY A 16 -8.38 49.77 -6.12
CA GLY A 16 -9.17 49.43 -4.93
C GLY A 16 -10.66 49.16 -5.10
N ALA A 17 -11.20 49.09 -6.33
CA ALA A 17 -12.57 48.57 -6.49
C ALA A 17 -12.54 47.03 -6.41
N ARG A 18 -13.19 46.44 -5.40
CA ARG A 18 -13.62 45.03 -5.44
C ARG A 18 -14.45 44.87 -6.73
N LEU A 19 -13.87 44.28 -7.77
CA LEU A 19 -14.61 43.80 -8.93
C LEU A 19 -15.57 42.71 -8.42
N ILE A 20 -16.85 43.02 -8.25
CA ILE A 20 -17.90 42.06 -7.98
C ILE A 20 -18.47 41.69 -9.36
N GLY A 21 -18.36 40.41 -9.77
CA GLY A 21 -18.79 39.96 -11.09
C GLY A 21 -18.02 38.73 -11.58
N ARG A 22 -18.37 38.23 -12.75
CA ARG A 22 -17.71 37.09 -13.41
C ARG A 22 -16.32 37.46 -13.93
N LEU A 23 -15.50 36.46 -14.20
CA LEU A 23 -14.19 36.67 -14.83
C LEU A 23 -14.39 37.25 -16.24
N PHE A 24 -13.59 38.26 -16.60
CA PHE A 24 -13.70 39.02 -17.85
C PHE A 24 -14.98 39.84 -18.05
N GLU A 25 -15.87 39.94 -17.06
CA GLU A 25 -16.98 40.89 -17.14
C GLU A 25 -16.42 42.33 -17.23
N GLY A 26 -16.87 43.10 -18.23
CA GLY A 26 -16.39 44.46 -18.47
C GLY A 26 -15.05 44.57 -19.21
N ILE A 27 -14.56 43.51 -19.87
CA ILE A 27 -13.28 43.53 -20.62
C ILE A 27 -13.25 44.60 -21.74
N GLU A 28 -14.41 44.97 -22.27
CA GLU A 28 -14.60 46.02 -23.26
C GLU A 28 -14.19 47.42 -22.79
N ARG A 29 -14.04 47.63 -21.46
CA ARG A 29 -13.60 48.91 -20.88
C ARG A 29 -12.24 49.39 -21.37
N PHE A 30 -11.40 48.47 -21.85
CA PHE A 30 -10.10 48.78 -22.41
C PHE A 30 -10.18 49.26 -23.87
N GLY A 31 -11.37 49.22 -24.48
CA GLY A 31 -11.69 49.88 -25.75
C GLY A 31 -10.78 49.46 -26.90
N SER A 32 -10.13 50.44 -27.52
CA SER A 32 -9.25 50.23 -28.68
C SER A 32 -7.84 49.75 -28.32
N ALA A 33 -7.53 49.52 -27.04
CA ALA A 33 -6.24 48.93 -26.66
C ALA A 33 -6.08 47.53 -27.26
N THR A 34 -4.85 47.16 -27.59
CA THR A 34 -4.55 45.85 -28.18
C THR A 34 -4.62 44.74 -27.14
N ALA A 35 -5.51 43.76 -27.34
CA ALA A 35 -5.63 42.59 -26.49
C ALA A 35 -4.75 41.44 -26.97
N LEU A 36 -4.85 41.09 -28.25
CA LEU A 36 -4.16 39.96 -28.86
C LEU A 36 -3.41 40.41 -30.12
N VAL A 37 -2.24 39.83 -30.38
CA VAL A 37 -1.47 40.00 -31.62
C VAL A 37 -1.21 38.62 -32.21
N ARG A 38 -1.48 38.43 -33.50
CA ARG A 38 -1.23 37.17 -34.22
C ARG A 38 0.21 37.10 -34.74
N GLU A 39 0.65 35.92 -35.18
CA GLU A 39 2.00 35.73 -35.74
C GLU A 39 2.29 36.65 -36.95
N ASP A 40 1.28 36.97 -37.76
CA ASP A 40 1.37 37.85 -38.93
C ASP A 40 1.44 39.35 -38.60
N GLY A 41 1.40 39.71 -37.30
CA GLY A 41 1.42 41.09 -36.80
C GLY A 41 0.05 41.77 -36.81
N SER A 42 -1.01 41.13 -37.30
CA SER A 42 -2.37 41.64 -37.15
C SER A 42 -2.78 41.60 -35.68
N SER A 43 -3.56 42.59 -35.27
CA SER A 43 -3.94 42.76 -33.86
C SER A 43 -5.46 42.77 -33.68
N VAL A 44 -5.90 42.35 -32.51
CA VAL A 44 -7.29 42.36 -32.07
C VAL A 44 -7.37 43.26 -30.84
N SER A 45 -8.18 44.31 -30.94
CA SER A 45 -8.47 45.21 -29.83
C SER A 45 -9.36 44.55 -28.76
N TYR A 46 -9.42 45.13 -27.57
CA TYR A 46 -10.34 44.68 -26.53
C TYR A 46 -11.81 44.79 -26.94
N ALA A 47 -12.19 45.81 -27.71
CA ALA A 47 -13.53 45.95 -28.25
C ALA A 47 -13.89 44.82 -29.22
N GLU A 48 -12.97 44.46 -30.14
CA GLU A 48 -13.16 43.35 -31.07
C GLU A 48 -13.17 42.01 -30.35
N LEU A 49 -12.28 41.80 -29.38
CA LEU A 49 -12.25 40.60 -28.56
C LEU A 49 -13.55 40.42 -27.76
N ALA A 50 -14.09 41.50 -27.20
CA ALA A 50 -15.38 41.48 -26.51
C ALA A 50 -16.52 41.13 -27.47
N GLN A 51 -16.53 41.68 -28.68
CA GLN A 51 -17.54 41.33 -29.69
C GLN A 51 -17.48 39.85 -30.12
N LEU A 52 -16.27 39.30 -30.29
CA LEU A 52 -16.06 37.88 -30.57
C LEU A 52 -16.53 37.00 -29.40
N ALA A 53 -16.22 37.40 -28.16
CA ALA A 53 -16.65 36.72 -26.96
C ALA A 53 -18.18 36.75 -26.78
N ASP A 54 -18.83 37.88 -27.04
CA ASP A 54 -20.28 38.02 -26.96
C ASP A 54 -20.98 37.20 -28.05
N THR A 55 -20.40 37.09 -29.24
CA THR A 55 -20.87 36.20 -30.31
C THR A 55 -20.77 34.73 -29.88
N ALA A 56 -19.67 34.33 -29.25
CA ALA A 56 -19.51 32.98 -28.71
C ALA A 56 -20.52 32.68 -27.59
N ALA A 57 -20.74 33.63 -26.67
CA ALA A 57 -21.74 33.53 -25.62
C ALA A 57 -23.16 33.31 -26.19
N GLN A 58 -23.54 34.08 -27.22
CA GLN A 58 -24.83 33.93 -27.90
C GLN A 58 -24.97 32.55 -28.57
N ALA A 59 -23.90 32.01 -29.14
CA ALA A 59 -23.89 30.70 -29.79
C ALA A 59 -24.08 29.54 -28.80
N ILE A 60 -23.61 29.67 -27.55
CA ILE A 60 -23.81 28.67 -26.49
C ILE A 60 -25.25 28.74 -25.95
N GLY A 61 -25.79 29.94 -25.79
CA GLY A 61 -27.14 30.20 -25.29
C GLY A 61 -27.18 30.65 -23.82
N PRO A 62 -28.36 31.05 -23.31
CA PRO A 62 -28.47 31.73 -22.01
C PRO A 62 -28.48 30.77 -20.81
N GLU A 63 -28.68 29.47 -21.02
CA GLU A 63 -28.72 28.48 -19.94
C GLU A 63 -27.30 28.10 -19.52
N ARG A 64 -27.01 28.21 -18.21
CA ARG A 64 -25.72 27.79 -17.65
C ARG A 64 -25.43 26.33 -18.00
N ALA A 65 -24.25 26.10 -18.56
CA ALA A 65 -23.88 24.82 -19.17
C ALA A 65 -22.42 24.49 -18.89
N LEU A 66 -22.09 23.20 -18.97
CA LEU A 66 -20.72 22.70 -18.93
C LEU A 66 -20.19 22.59 -20.36
N ILE A 67 -19.14 23.32 -20.70
CA ILE A 67 -18.61 23.41 -22.07
C ILE A 67 -17.17 22.92 -22.08
N SER A 68 -16.86 21.96 -22.94
CA SER A 68 -15.48 21.59 -23.24
C SER A 68 -14.91 22.53 -24.28
N VAL A 69 -13.77 23.13 -24.02
CA VAL A 69 -13.08 24.04 -24.96
C VAL A 69 -11.69 23.50 -25.18
N GLU A 70 -11.38 23.20 -26.44
CA GLU A 70 -10.00 22.99 -26.88
C GLU A 70 -9.28 24.33 -26.88
N MET A 71 -8.24 24.47 -26.06
CA MET A 71 -7.50 25.72 -25.93
C MET A 71 -6.21 25.68 -26.76
N GLN A 72 -6.11 26.61 -27.70
CA GLN A 72 -4.92 26.87 -28.52
C GLN A 72 -4.42 28.31 -28.29
N ASN A 73 -3.22 28.64 -28.75
CA ASN A 73 -2.72 30.02 -28.70
C ASN A 73 -3.26 30.83 -29.87
N ASP A 74 -4.58 30.89 -30.01
CA ASP A 74 -5.26 31.58 -31.11
C ASP A 74 -6.40 32.48 -30.62
N VAL A 75 -6.84 33.39 -31.49
CA VAL A 75 -7.90 34.34 -31.15
C VAL A 75 -9.23 33.62 -30.92
N GLN A 76 -9.51 32.58 -31.70
CA GLN A 76 -10.80 31.90 -31.73
C GLN A 76 -11.09 31.12 -30.45
N SER A 77 -10.15 30.31 -29.96
CA SER A 77 -10.32 29.57 -28.70
C SER A 77 -10.32 30.51 -27.50
N ILE A 78 -9.46 31.54 -27.48
CA ILE A 78 -9.40 32.54 -26.42
C ILE A 78 -10.71 33.35 -26.34
N ALA A 79 -11.22 33.83 -27.46
CA ALA A 79 -12.49 34.56 -27.50
C ALA A 79 -13.66 33.68 -27.05
N PHE A 80 -13.70 32.41 -27.47
CA PHE A 80 -14.74 31.48 -27.06
C PHE A 80 -14.67 31.18 -25.56
N TYR A 81 -13.48 30.94 -25.02
CA TYR A 81 -13.23 30.77 -23.59
C TYR A 81 -13.71 31.96 -22.77
N ILE A 82 -13.35 33.19 -23.18
CA ILE A 82 -13.79 34.42 -22.53
C ILE A 82 -15.32 34.57 -22.60
N GLY A 83 -15.91 34.32 -23.76
CA GLY A 83 -17.36 34.39 -23.97
C GLY A 83 -18.13 33.43 -23.07
N ALA A 84 -17.68 32.18 -22.99
CA ALA A 84 -18.28 31.17 -22.14
C ALA A 84 -18.26 31.59 -20.65
N LEU A 85 -17.13 32.10 -20.16
CA LEU A 85 -17.01 32.55 -18.77
C LEU A 85 -17.82 33.82 -18.47
N ARG A 86 -17.85 34.79 -19.39
CA ARG A 86 -18.68 36.00 -19.26
C ARG A 86 -20.18 35.66 -19.19
N ALA A 87 -20.62 34.70 -20.00
CA ALA A 87 -21.99 34.21 -19.98
C ALA A 87 -22.32 33.32 -18.76
N GLY A 88 -21.32 32.94 -17.96
CA GLY A 88 -21.49 32.19 -16.71
C GLY A 88 -21.50 30.67 -16.87
N HIS A 89 -21.10 30.16 -18.04
CA HIS A 89 -20.88 28.74 -18.26
C HIS A 89 -19.63 28.26 -17.52
N VAL A 90 -19.56 26.96 -17.26
CA VAL A 90 -18.39 26.29 -16.71
C VAL A 90 -17.56 25.74 -17.86
N VAL A 91 -16.27 26.04 -17.89
CA VAL A 91 -15.38 25.61 -18.97
C VAL A 91 -14.43 24.50 -18.52
N ILE A 92 -14.40 23.39 -19.25
CA ILE A 92 -13.30 22.42 -19.21
C ILE A 92 -12.27 22.87 -20.25
N ALA A 93 -11.13 23.40 -19.81
CA ALA A 93 -10.04 23.76 -20.73
C ALA A 93 -9.20 22.51 -21.05
N SER A 94 -9.15 22.11 -22.31
CA SER A 94 -8.57 20.85 -22.78
C SER A 94 -7.58 21.05 -23.93
N ALA A 95 -6.73 20.06 -24.17
CA ALA A 95 -5.72 20.06 -25.24
C ALA A 95 -6.25 19.49 -26.58
N GLY A 96 -7.53 19.11 -26.68
CA GLY A 96 -8.10 18.43 -27.86
C GLY A 96 -7.88 16.91 -27.85
N GLU A 97 -6.71 16.42 -27.43
CA GLU A 97 -6.41 14.98 -27.27
C GLU A 97 -6.80 14.44 -25.87
N GLY A 98 -7.31 13.20 -25.79
CA GLY A 98 -7.74 12.57 -24.52
C GLY A 98 -9.09 13.05 -23.98
N VAL A 99 -9.80 13.85 -24.78
CA VAL A 99 -11.10 14.44 -24.45
C VAL A 99 -12.19 13.38 -24.25
N HIS A 100 -12.10 12.22 -24.91
CA HIS A 100 -13.13 11.17 -24.83
C HIS A 100 -13.40 10.64 -23.42
N SER A 101 -12.38 10.45 -22.57
CA SER A 101 -12.62 9.99 -21.20
C SER A 101 -13.25 11.07 -20.33
N ILE A 102 -12.82 12.34 -20.48
CA ILE A 102 -13.43 13.48 -19.77
C ILE A 102 -14.87 13.68 -20.24
N GLU A 103 -15.13 13.58 -21.54
CA GLU A 103 -16.45 13.67 -22.14
C GLU A 103 -17.37 12.56 -21.64
N GLN A 104 -16.88 11.33 -21.51
CA GLN A 104 -17.66 10.21 -20.98
C GLN A 104 -18.02 10.41 -19.50
N THR A 105 -17.08 10.87 -18.69
CA THR A 105 -17.27 11.02 -17.24
C THR A 105 -18.10 12.25 -16.87
N PHE A 106 -17.83 13.40 -17.50
CA PHE A 106 -18.45 14.68 -17.15
C PHE A 106 -19.58 15.08 -18.10
N LYS A 107 -19.70 14.45 -19.27
CA LYS A 107 -20.78 14.63 -20.25
C LYS A 107 -21.09 16.11 -20.55
N PRO A 108 -20.10 16.92 -20.99
CA PRO A 108 -20.30 18.33 -21.26
C PRO A 108 -21.51 18.55 -22.19
N ASN A 109 -22.19 19.68 -22.01
CA ASN A 109 -23.36 20.03 -22.80
C ASN A 109 -22.99 20.33 -24.26
N ALA A 110 -21.83 20.94 -24.47
CA ALA A 110 -21.25 21.16 -25.79
C ALA A 110 -19.72 21.10 -25.74
N ALA A 111 -19.12 20.89 -26.89
CA ALA A 111 -17.68 20.98 -27.10
C ALA A 111 -17.36 21.97 -28.23
N TYR A 112 -16.35 22.80 -28.02
CA TYR A 112 -15.78 23.70 -29.02
C TYR A 112 -14.37 23.22 -29.36
N VAL A 113 -14.24 22.64 -30.54
CA VAL A 113 -13.03 21.92 -30.99
C VAL A 113 -12.60 22.38 -32.38
N CYS A 114 -11.31 22.26 -32.67
CA CYS A 114 -10.75 22.59 -33.97
C CYS A 114 -10.54 21.32 -34.79
N ALA A 115 -11.28 21.18 -35.89
CA ALA A 115 -11.14 20.04 -36.81
C ALA A 115 -10.72 20.55 -38.20
N GLY A 116 -9.50 20.22 -38.62
CA GLY A 116 -8.96 20.66 -39.92
C GLY A 116 -8.85 22.18 -40.07
N GLY A 117 -8.53 22.88 -38.97
CA GLY A 117 -8.41 24.35 -38.94
C GLY A 117 -9.76 25.09 -38.85
N ILE A 118 -10.88 24.37 -38.73
CA ILE A 118 -12.22 24.94 -38.59
C ILE A 118 -12.71 24.70 -37.17
N TRP A 119 -13.02 25.79 -36.48
CA TRP A 119 -13.62 25.77 -35.16
C TRP A 119 -15.12 25.45 -35.24
N LYS A 120 -15.56 24.46 -34.46
CA LYS A 120 -16.96 24.05 -34.43
C LYS A 120 -17.48 23.86 -33.02
N LEU A 121 -18.59 24.50 -32.72
CA LEU A 121 -19.41 24.20 -31.54
C LEU A 121 -20.33 23.02 -31.85
N THR A 122 -20.19 21.94 -31.08
CA THR A 122 -21.00 20.73 -31.21
C THR A 122 -21.77 20.50 -29.91
N ALA A 123 -23.10 20.44 -29.99
CA ALA A 123 -23.94 20.05 -28.87
C ALA A 123 -23.77 18.55 -28.60
N LEU A 124 -23.47 18.17 -27.36
CA LEU A 124 -23.17 16.80 -26.95
C LEU A 124 -24.23 16.22 -26.02
N SER A 125 -24.71 16.99 -25.04
CA SER A 125 -25.68 16.52 -24.05
C SER A 125 -26.70 17.59 -23.66
N ARG A 126 -27.96 17.17 -23.50
CA ARG A 126 -29.05 18.00 -22.97
C ARG A 126 -29.25 17.84 -21.46
N GLU A 127 -28.41 17.04 -20.80
CA GLU A 127 -28.49 16.81 -19.37
C GLU A 127 -28.20 18.11 -18.60
N ARG A 128 -29.17 18.53 -17.77
CA ARG A 128 -28.96 19.62 -16.81
C ARG A 128 -28.17 19.07 -15.63
N ALA A 129 -27.07 19.73 -15.31
CA ALA A 129 -26.28 19.40 -14.14
C ALA A 129 -26.34 20.54 -13.13
N ASP A 130 -26.58 20.20 -11.87
CA ASP A 130 -26.31 21.11 -10.78
C ASP A 130 -24.81 21.38 -10.72
N MET A 131 -24.46 22.65 -10.74
CA MET A 131 -23.09 23.15 -10.67
C MET A 131 -23.07 24.29 -9.67
N SER A 132 -22.04 24.34 -8.83
CA SER A 132 -21.89 25.42 -7.86
C SER A 132 -21.91 26.78 -8.58
N PRO A 133 -22.63 27.81 -8.09
CA PRO A 133 -22.72 29.13 -8.74
C PRO A 133 -21.36 29.77 -9.02
N ASP A 134 -20.38 29.49 -8.18
CA ASP A 134 -19.06 30.11 -8.26
C ASP A 134 -18.09 29.38 -9.20
N LEU A 135 -18.40 28.14 -9.58
CA LEU A 135 -17.56 27.30 -10.44
C LEU A 135 -17.41 27.95 -11.83
N ALA A 136 -16.17 28.11 -12.29
CA ALA A 136 -15.84 28.76 -13.55
C ALA A 136 -15.06 27.83 -14.48
N VAL A 137 -13.97 27.23 -13.99
CA VAL A 137 -13.03 26.47 -14.82
C VAL A 137 -12.71 25.12 -14.19
N LEU A 138 -12.61 24.11 -15.05
CA LEU A 138 -12.13 22.78 -14.73
C LEU A 138 -10.82 22.53 -15.47
N LEU A 139 -9.79 22.15 -14.74
CA LEU A 139 -8.48 21.81 -15.29
C LEU A 139 -8.08 20.40 -14.90
N SER A 140 -7.56 19.65 -15.86
CA SER A 140 -6.96 18.34 -15.58
C SER A 140 -5.61 18.51 -14.89
N THR A 141 -5.32 17.68 -13.89
CA THR A 141 -3.97 17.56 -13.33
C THR A 141 -3.17 16.60 -14.22
N SER A 142 -2.00 17.02 -14.70
CA SER A 142 -1.10 16.19 -15.52
C SER A 142 -0.92 14.79 -14.90
N GLY A 143 -1.29 13.76 -15.67
CA GLY A 143 -1.52 12.40 -15.21
C GLY A 143 -0.34 11.72 -14.52
N SER A 144 -0.62 11.04 -13.41
CA SER A 144 0.25 10.03 -12.81
C SER A 144 -0.51 8.79 -12.30
N THR A 145 -1.84 8.74 -12.35
CA THR A 145 -2.62 7.64 -11.75
C THR A 145 -3.75 7.05 -12.61
N GLY A 146 -3.84 7.37 -13.91
CA GLY A 146 -4.86 6.79 -14.82
C GLY A 146 -6.31 7.21 -14.56
N SER A 147 -6.65 7.76 -13.39
CA SER A 147 -7.96 8.36 -13.09
C SER A 147 -7.94 9.87 -13.35
N GLN A 148 -8.72 10.36 -14.33
CA GLN A 148 -8.78 11.79 -14.66
C GLN A 148 -9.65 12.57 -13.66
N LYS A 149 -9.02 13.10 -12.61
CA LYS A 149 -9.62 14.09 -11.70
C LYS A 149 -9.48 15.51 -12.29
N LEU A 150 -10.51 16.34 -12.14
CA LEU A 150 -10.49 17.75 -12.53
C LEU A 150 -10.43 18.65 -11.29
N VAL A 151 -9.58 19.67 -11.34
CA VAL A 151 -9.53 20.75 -10.34
C VAL A 151 -10.66 21.72 -10.63
N ARG A 152 -11.51 21.99 -9.63
CA ARG A 152 -12.62 22.95 -9.73
C ARG A 152 -12.16 24.34 -9.28
N LEU A 153 -12.15 25.30 -10.19
CA LEU A 153 -11.71 26.68 -9.92
C LEU A 153 -12.87 27.65 -10.05
N SER A 154 -13.01 28.54 -9.07
CA SER A 154 -13.99 29.62 -9.09
C SER A 154 -13.48 30.85 -9.85
N HIS A 155 -14.39 31.77 -10.17
CA HIS A 155 -14.00 33.08 -10.72
C HIS A 155 -13.06 33.86 -9.77
N GLU A 156 -13.29 33.78 -8.45
CA GLU A 156 -12.45 34.44 -7.45
C GLU A 156 -11.08 33.78 -7.33
N ASN A 157 -10.98 32.45 -7.50
CA ASN A 157 -9.69 31.78 -7.48
C ASN A 157 -8.77 32.30 -8.60
N LEU A 158 -9.31 32.42 -9.81
CA LEU A 158 -8.58 32.89 -10.99
C LEU A 158 -8.24 34.38 -10.87
N ARG A 159 -9.19 35.20 -10.42
CA ARG A 159 -9.01 36.65 -10.25
C ARG A 159 -7.97 36.96 -9.19
N SER A 160 -8.08 36.37 -8.00
CA SER A 160 -7.15 36.62 -6.90
C SER A 160 -5.72 36.20 -7.27
N ASN A 161 -5.55 35.09 -8.01
CA ASN A 161 -4.23 34.70 -8.51
C ASN A 161 -3.67 35.71 -9.52
N ALA A 162 -4.48 36.14 -10.50
CA ALA A 162 -4.07 37.13 -11.49
C ALA A 162 -3.63 38.46 -10.86
N LEU A 163 -4.37 38.95 -9.85
CA LEU A 163 -4.01 40.19 -9.15
C LEU A 163 -2.72 40.03 -8.33
N ALA A 164 -2.58 38.93 -7.59
CA ALA A 164 -1.35 38.65 -6.85
C ALA A 164 -0.13 38.56 -7.78
N ILE A 165 -0.30 37.94 -8.96
CA ILE A 165 0.75 37.85 -9.99
C ILE A 165 1.20 39.22 -10.48
N ALA A 166 0.25 40.07 -10.84
CA ALA A 166 0.55 41.40 -11.34
C ALA A 166 1.27 42.26 -10.29
N GLU A 167 0.91 42.09 -9.01
CA GLU A 167 1.53 42.79 -7.90
C GLU A 167 3.01 42.41 -7.75
N TYR A 168 3.36 41.14 -7.59
CA TYR A 168 4.76 40.76 -7.33
C TYR A 168 5.66 40.80 -8.58
N LEU A 169 5.07 40.69 -9.79
CA LEU A 169 5.79 40.93 -11.05
C LEU A 169 5.92 42.41 -11.38
N GLU A 170 5.29 43.28 -10.58
CA GLU A 170 5.29 44.74 -10.74
C GLU A 170 4.91 45.17 -12.15
N PHE A 171 3.72 44.72 -12.58
CA PHE A 171 3.15 45.03 -13.88
C PHE A 171 3.12 46.55 -14.12
N GLN A 172 3.53 46.93 -15.32
CA GLN A 172 3.54 48.31 -15.79
C GLN A 172 2.51 48.49 -16.90
N PRO A 173 2.02 49.71 -17.14
CA PRO A 173 1.20 50.00 -18.31
C PRO A 173 1.89 49.50 -19.59
N GLY A 174 1.14 48.75 -20.41
CA GLY A 174 1.64 48.22 -21.68
C GLY A 174 2.47 46.94 -21.58
N GLU A 175 2.28 46.08 -20.57
CA GLU A 175 2.85 44.71 -20.61
C GLU A 175 2.44 43.96 -21.89
N ARG A 176 3.38 43.17 -22.42
CA ARG A 176 3.19 42.32 -23.60
C ARG A 176 3.85 40.97 -23.34
N ALA A 177 3.07 39.93 -23.12
CA ALA A 177 3.61 38.56 -22.98
C ALA A 177 3.42 37.79 -24.28
N ILE A 178 4.46 37.05 -24.68
CA ILE A 178 4.36 36.09 -25.79
C ILE A 178 3.90 34.72 -25.26
N THR A 179 3.06 34.02 -26.02
CA THR A 179 2.64 32.65 -25.67
C THR A 179 3.77 31.67 -25.97
N SER A 180 4.52 31.30 -24.93
CA SER A 180 5.55 30.26 -24.98
C SER A 180 5.10 28.95 -24.32
N LEU A 181 3.86 28.89 -23.85
CA LEU A 181 3.25 27.75 -23.18
C LEU A 181 1.82 27.53 -23.70
N PRO A 182 1.32 26.29 -23.76
CA PRO A 182 -0.04 26.03 -24.23
C PRO A 182 -1.12 26.64 -23.32
N ALA A 183 -2.19 27.18 -23.92
CA ALA A 183 -3.30 27.81 -23.20
C ALA A 183 -4.21 26.82 -22.41
N HIS A 184 -4.14 25.51 -22.68
CA HIS A 184 -4.83 24.50 -21.85
C HIS A 184 -4.06 24.14 -20.57
N TYR A 185 -2.79 24.50 -20.48
CA TYR A 185 -1.96 24.26 -19.31
C TYR A 185 -2.14 25.38 -18.29
N SER A 186 -2.33 25.05 -17.00
CA SER A 186 -2.67 26.03 -15.95
C SER A 186 -1.70 27.23 -15.88
N PHE A 187 -0.40 27.02 -16.11
CA PHE A 187 0.57 28.12 -16.11
C PHE A 187 0.39 29.04 -17.33
N GLY A 188 0.23 28.48 -18.54
CA GLY A 188 -0.06 29.27 -19.75
C GLY A 188 -1.38 30.04 -19.62
N LEU A 189 -2.42 29.37 -19.11
CA LEU A 189 -3.72 29.98 -18.85
C LEU A 189 -3.63 31.14 -17.82
N SER A 190 -2.76 31.03 -16.80
CA SER A 190 -2.54 32.12 -15.84
C SER A 190 -1.93 33.38 -16.47
N VAL A 191 -1.10 33.22 -17.51
CA VAL A 191 -0.53 34.36 -18.26
C VAL A 191 -1.66 35.07 -19.00
N LEU A 192 -2.56 34.30 -19.63
CA LEU A 192 -3.76 34.84 -20.28
C LEU A 192 -4.64 35.61 -19.29
N HIS A 193 -4.96 35.01 -18.15
CA HIS A 193 -5.78 35.66 -17.12
C HIS A 193 -5.16 36.96 -16.63
N THR A 194 -3.87 36.94 -16.27
CA THR A 194 -3.17 38.11 -15.72
C THR A 194 -3.16 39.27 -16.72
N HIS A 195 -2.81 39.02 -17.98
CA HIS A 195 -2.69 40.08 -18.98
C HIS A 195 -4.06 40.63 -19.39
N LEU A 196 -5.02 39.76 -19.71
CA LEU A 196 -6.30 40.19 -20.26
C LEU A 196 -7.24 40.84 -19.22
N LEU A 197 -7.15 40.44 -17.95
CA LEU A 197 -7.95 41.08 -16.90
C LEU A 197 -7.51 42.53 -16.60
N LEU A 198 -6.25 42.84 -16.88
CA LEU A 198 -5.60 44.11 -16.55
C LEU A 198 -5.39 45.03 -17.76
N GLY A 199 -5.83 44.62 -18.96
CA GLY A 199 -5.78 45.47 -20.15
C GLY A 199 -4.44 45.41 -20.90
N HIS A 200 -3.65 44.35 -20.69
CA HIS A 200 -2.36 44.13 -21.34
C HIS A 200 -2.47 43.26 -22.59
N THR A 201 -1.36 43.08 -23.31
CA THR A 201 -1.38 42.37 -24.59
C THR A 201 -0.78 40.96 -24.49
N LEU A 202 -1.38 40.02 -25.21
CA LEU A 202 -0.77 38.71 -25.53
C LEU A 202 -0.34 38.67 -26.99
N VAL A 203 0.89 38.26 -27.23
CA VAL A 203 1.42 37.96 -28.57
C VAL A 203 1.34 36.46 -28.78
N LEU A 204 0.48 36.04 -29.70
CA LEU A 204 0.09 34.66 -29.92
C LEU A 204 1.01 33.99 -30.94
N THR A 205 1.60 32.87 -30.56
CA THR A 205 2.46 32.03 -31.39
C THR A 205 2.52 30.61 -30.83
N ASP A 206 2.75 29.63 -31.71
CA ASP A 206 3.09 28.25 -31.34
C ASP A 206 4.56 27.92 -31.63
N ARG A 207 5.37 28.92 -31.98
CA ARG A 207 6.80 28.76 -32.25
C ARG A 207 7.56 28.39 -30.98
N SER A 208 8.53 27.50 -31.12
CA SER A 208 9.46 27.17 -30.04
C SER A 208 10.42 28.32 -29.78
N VAL A 209 10.81 28.51 -28.51
CA VAL A 209 11.86 29.48 -28.11
C VAL A 209 13.23 29.21 -28.76
N ALA A 210 13.43 28.01 -29.31
CA ALA A 210 14.62 27.63 -30.07
C ALA A 210 14.59 28.12 -31.53
N GLU A 211 13.43 28.49 -32.07
CA GLU A 211 13.29 28.94 -33.46
C GLU A 211 13.67 30.42 -33.58
N PRO A 212 14.47 30.81 -34.60
CA PRO A 212 14.75 32.23 -34.87
C PRO A 212 13.48 33.07 -35.07
N ALA A 213 12.46 32.50 -35.72
CA ALA A 213 11.18 33.17 -35.97
C ALA A 213 10.45 33.58 -34.68
N PHE A 214 10.65 32.86 -33.57
CA PHE A 214 10.11 33.28 -32.27
C PHE A 214 10.72 34.62 -31.81
N TRP A 215 12.03 34.77 -31.99
CA TRP A 215 12.75 35.99 -31.62
C TRP A 215 12.44 37.17 -32.55
N ASP A 216 12.22 36.91 -33.84
CA ASP A 216 11.75 37.93 -34.78
C ASP A 216 10.41 38.53 -34.32
N ILE A 217 9.52 37.71 -33.75
CA ILE A 217 8.25 38.16 -33.17
C ILE A 217 8.50 38.94 -31.87
N VAL A 218 9.37 38.45 -30.98
CA VAL A 218 9.73 39.14 -29.72
C VAL A 218 10.22 40.56 -29.97
N ASP A 219 11.10 40.73 -30.95
CA ASP A 219 11.70 42.02 -31.29
C ASP A 219 10.69 42.93 -32.02
N ARG A 220 9.99 42.40 -33.03
CA ARG A 220 9.01 43.16 -33.81
C ARG A 220 7.86 43.66 -32.95
N GLU A 221 7.36 42.82 -32.04
CA GLU A 221 6.19 43.13 -31.22
C GLU A 221 6.53 43.76 -29.88
N GLY A 222 7.82 43.97 -29.57
CA GLY A 222 8.23 44.61 -28.31
C GLY A 222 7.77 43.84 -27.07
N VAL A 223 7.93 42.51 -27.08
CA VAL A 223 7.51 41.63 -25.97
C VAL A 223 8.26 42.01 -24.67
N THR A 224 7.54 42.14 -23.55
CA THR A 224 8.10 42.52 -22.25
C THR A 224 8.40 41.31 -21.36
N SER A 225 7.76 40.17 -21.60
CA SER A 225 7.97 38.98 -20.77
C SER A 225 7.81 37.66 -21.50
N ILE A 226 8.54 36.66 -21.00
CA ILE A 226 8.48 35.26 -21.46
C ILE A 226 8.25 34.37 -20.23
N ALA A 227 7.29 33.46 -20.34
CA ALA A 227 7.01 32.44 -19.33
C ALA A 227 7.58 31.09 -19.77
N GLY A 228 8.39 30.45 -18.92
CA GLY A 228 9.07 29.22 -19.28
C GLY A 228 8.92 28.14 -18.22
N VAL A 229 8.94 26.89 -18.68
CA VAL A 229 9.18 25.71 -17.84
C VAL A 229 10.66 25.32 -17.94
N PRO A 230 11.21 24.43 -17.09
CA PRO A 230 12.64 24.11 -17.12
C PRO A 230 13.18 23.75 -18.52
N HIS A 231 12.38 23.06 -19.34
CA HIS A 231 12.73 22.78 -20.74
C HIS A 231 12.95 24.03 -21.58
N SER A 232 12.05 25.03 -21.46
CA SER A 232 12.18 26.30 -22.17
C SER A 232 13.54 26.95 -21.86
N TYR A 233 13.95 26.94 -20.59
CA TYR A 233 15.24 27.51 -20.18
C TYR A 233 16.44 26.73 -20.71
N GLN A 234 16.35 25.39 -20.82
CA GLN A 234 17.39 24.60 -21.49
C GLN A 234 17.53 24.98 -22.97
N LEU A 235 16.41 25.14 -23.68
CA LEU A 235 16.44 25.59 -25.08
C LEU A 235 16.98 27.01 -25.23
N LEU A 236 16.65 27.91 -24.30
CA LEU A 236 17.21 29.26 -24.26
C LEU A 236 18.74 29.24 -24.10
N GLU A 237 19.26 28.42 -23.19
CA GLU A 237 20.72 28.26 -23.01
C GLU A 237 21.38 27.74 -24.29
N LEU A 238 20.84 26.69 -24.91
CA LEU A 238 21.36 26.12 -26.16
C LEU A 238 21.29 27.11 -27.33
N GLY A 239 20.28 27.97 -27.36
CA GLY A 239 20.09 28.99 -28.39
C GLY A 239 20.97 30.24 -28.24
N GLY A 240 21.86 30.29 -27.23
CA GLY A 240 22.72 31.44 -26.97
C GLY A 240 21.95 32.66 -26.44
N PHE A 241 20.80 32.45 -25.77
CA PHE A 241 19.95 33.53 -25.26
C PHE A 241 20.71 34.52 -24.38
N LEU A 242 21.61 34.03 -23.53
CA LEU A 242 22.37 34.81 -22.56
C LEU A 242 23.40 35.75 -23.21
N GLU A 243 23.73 35.55 -24.49
CA GLU A 243 24.71 36.34 -25.25
C GLU A 243 24.07 37.48 -26.05
N ARG A 244 22.74 37.51 -26.13
CA ARG A 244 21.98 38.49 -26.94
C ARG A 244 21.39 39.59 -26.07
N ASP A 245 21.28 40.78 -26.67
CA ASP A 245 20.60 41.92 -26.05
C ASP A 245 19.12 41.93 -26.43
N HIS A 246 18.26 41.58 -25.47
CA HIS A 246 16.81 41.54 -25.64
C HIS A 246 16.19 42.81 -25.05
N LYS A 247 16.21 43.90 -25.82
CA LYS A 247 15.92 45.25 -25.30
C LYS A 247 14.51 45.42 -24.74
N SER A 248 13.50 44.82 -25.38
CA SER A 248 12.09 44.90 -24.99
C SER A 248 11.77 44.10 -23.72
N LEU A 249 12.50 43.01 -23.47
CA LEU A 249 12.26 42.15 -22.31
C LEU A 249 12.55 42.89 -21.00
N ARG A 250 11.59 42.87 -20.09
CA ARG A 250 11.72 43.38 -18.71
C ARG A 250 11.95 42.27 -17.71
N TYR A 251 11.28 41.13 -17.90
CA TYR A 251 11.41 40.02 -16.98
C TYR A 251 11.15 38.65 -17.62
N LEU A 252 11.73 37.62 -17.01
CA LEU A 252 11.52 36.22 -17.32
C LEU A 252 10.88 35.55 -16.12
N THR A 253 9.98 34.60 -16.37
CA THR A 253 9.34 33.83 -15.29
C THR A 253 9.51 32.33 -15.49
N GLN A 254 9.87 31.61 -14.44
CA GLN A 254 10.07 30.17 -14.44
C GLN A 254 9.10 29.51 -13.47
N ALA A 255 8.32 28.53 -13.95
CA ALA A 255 7.48 27.71 -13.09
C ALA A 255 7.26 26.32 -13.69
N GLY A 256 6.35 25.53 -13.10
CA GLY A 256 5.90 24.26 -13.64
C GLY A 256 6.85 23.07 -13.45
N GLY A 257 8.06 23.31 -12.94
CA GLY A 257 9.03 22.28 -12.58
C GLY A 257 10.25 22.92 -11.91
N LYS A 258 11.14 22.11 -11.35
CA LYS A 258 12.37 22.60 -10.72
C LYS A 258 13.42 22.92 -11.80
N LEU A 259 13.93 24.15 -11.81
CA LEU A 259 15.13 24.51 -12.56
C LEU A 259 16.37 24.22 -11.69
N SER A 260 17.50 23.84 -12.30
CA SER A 260 18.73 23.59 -11.53
C SER A 260 19.21 24.87 -10.85
N PRO A 261 19.79 24.80 -9.63
CA PRO A 261 20.33 25.99 -8.98
C PRO A 261 21.38 26.72 -9.83
N GLU A 262 22.17 25.98 -10.60
CA GLU A 262 23.14 26.55 -11.54
C GLU A 262 22.47 27.39 -12.63
N SER A 263 21.43 26.85 -13.29
CA SER A 263 20.68 27.61 -14.30
C SER A 263 19.96 28.80 -13.67
N VAL A 264 19.35 28.64 -12.49
CA VAL A 264 18.73 29.77 -11.77
C VAL A 264 19.74 30.89 -11.54
N GLN A 265 20.93 30.55 -11.06
CA GLN A 265 22.00 31.51 -10.84
C GLN A 265 22.45 32.18 -12.15
N LYS A 266 22.64 31.43 -13.23
CA LYS A 266 23.01 31.98 -14.56
C LYS A 266 21.98 32.99 -15.07
N PHE A 267 20.70 32.62 -15.06
CA PHE A 267 19.62 33.51 -15.53
C PHE A 267 19.42 34.72 -14.61
N ALA A 268 19.55 34.55 -13.29
CA ALA A 268 19.50 35.66 -12.34
C ALA A 268 20.64 36.66 -12.55
N GLN A 269 21.87 36.17 -12.74
CA GLN A 269 23.05 37.01 -13.01
C GLN A 269 22.99 37.69 -14.39
N TRP A 270 22.44 37.02 -15.40
CA TRP A 270 22.16 37.66 -16.69
C TRP A 270 21.12 38.77 -16.51
N ALA A 271 20.02 38.49 -15.82
CA ALA A 271 18.96 39.46 -15.60
C ALA A 271 19.49 40.70 -14.87
N ASP A 272 20.26 40.52 -13.80
CA ASP A 272 20.88 41.62 -13.05
C ASP A 272 21.81 42.49 -13.93
N ARG A 273 22.72 41.85 -14.67
CA ARG A 273 23.65 42.56 -15.59
C ARG A 273 22.93 43.28 -16.73
N SER A 274 21.78 42.78 -17.17
CA SER A 274 20.99 43.37 -18.25
C SER A 274 19.90 44.32 -17.75
N GLY A 275 19.81 44.59 -16.44
CA GLY A 275 18.77 45.46 -15.85
C GLY A 275 17.36 44.87 -15.95
N LYS A 276 17.24 43.55 -15.98
CA LYS A 276 16.00 42.77 -16.10
C LYS A 276 15.75 41.98 -14.82
N ARG A 277 14.61 41.29 -14.74
CA ARG A 277 14.24 40.47 -13.58
C ARG A 277 14.02 39.02 -13.95
N PHE A 278 14.47 38.11 -13.09
CA PHE A 278 14.21 36.68 -13.23
C PHE A 278 13.44 36.19 -12.00
N TYR A 279 12.22 35.73 -12.23
CA TYR A 279 11.34 35.22 -11.18
C TYR A 279 11.26 33.70 -11.24
N VAL A 280 11.76 33.04 -10.20
CA VAL A 280 11.51 31.62 -9.96
C VAL A 280 10.21 31.51 -9.16
N MET A 281 9.28 30.70 -9.63
CA MET A 281 7.93 30.60 -9.07
C MET A 281 7.55 29.14 -8.84
N TYR A 282 6.69 28.92 -7.86
CA TYR A 282 6.18 27.61 -7.50
C TYR A 282 4.67 27.64 -7.36
N GLY A 283 4.03 26.53 -7.73
CA GLY A 283 2.59 26.48 -7.88
C GLY A 283 2.08 25.12 -8.34
N GLN A 284 0.78 24.93 -8.16
CA GLN A 284 0.03 23.72 -8.48
C GLN A 284 -1.32 24.14 -9.08
N THR A 285 -1.92 23.31 -9.94
CA THR A 285 -3.20 23.65 -10.61
C THR A 285 -4.32 23.95 -9.59
N GLU A 286 -4.25 23.28 -8.44
CA GLU A 286 -5.11 23.39 -7.27
C GLU A 286 -5.10 24.80 -6.66
N ALA A 287 -4.13 25.67 -6.98
CA ALA A 287 -4.05 27.05 -6.52
C ALA A 287 -4.05 28.09 -7.66
N ALA A 288 -4.65 27.74 -8.79
CA ALA A 288 -4.98 28.65 -9.89
C ALA A 288 -3.86 29.45 -10.63
N PRO A 289 -2.59 29.02 -10.82
CA PRO A 289 -1.81 27.96 -10.18
C PRO A 289 -0.67 28.48 -9.27
N ARG A 290 -0.37 29.78 -9.22
CA ARG A 290 0.89 30.28 -8.60
C ARG A 290 0.72 30.50 -7.10
N MET A 291 1.62 29.94 -6.29
CA MET A 291 1.57 30.01 -4.83
C MET A 291 2.79 30.71 -4.22
N ALA A 292 3.95 30.64 -4.88
CA ALA A 292 5.18 31.26 -4.40
C ALA A 292 5.96 31.94 -5.51
N TYR A 293 6.80 32.90 -5.11
CA TYR A 293 7.85 33.46 -5.94
C TYR A 293 9.10 33.75 -5.10
N LEU A 294 10.26 33.57 -5.71
CA LEU A 294 11.54 34.04 -5.19
C LEU A 294 11.73 35.49 -5.65
N PRO A 295 11.93 36.45 -4.72
CA PRO A 295 12.24 37.81 -5.10
C PRO A 295 13.45 37.86 -6.05
N PRO A 296 13.39 38.61 -7.16
CA PRO A 296 14.37 38.51 -8.24
C PRO A 296 15.77 38.96 -7.80
N ALA A 297 15.85 39.91 -6.86
CA ALA A 297 17.11 40.36 -6.25
C ALA A 297 17.84 39.24 -5.49
N ASP A 298 17.12 38.20 -5.08
CA ASP A 298 17.64 37.11 -4.25
C ASP A 298 17.81 35.81 -5.01
N ALA A 299 17.37 35.76 -6.28
CA ALA A 299 17.41 34.56 -7.11
C ALA A 299 18.83 34.00 -7.29
N ALA A 300 19.84 34.87 -7.39
CA ALA A 300 21.23 34.44 -7.51
C ALA A 300 21.83 33.91 -6.19
N ALA A 301 21.34 34.40 -5.05
CA ALA A 301 21.85 34.06 -3.71
C ALA A 301 21.14 32.84 -3.10
N TYR A 302 19.88 32.60 -3.46
CA TYR A 302 19.06 31.48 -2.98
C TYR A 302 18.51 30.65 -4.16
N PRO A 303 19.36 30.17 -5.07
CA PRO A 303 18.92 29.59 -6.34
C PRO A 303 18.18 28.25 -6.20
N ASP A 304 18.18 27.66 -5.02
CA ASP A 304 17.50 26.41 -4.67
C ASP A 304 16.13 26.63 -3.99
N CYS A 305 15.76 27.88 -3.72
CA CYS A 305 14.53 28.23 -3.01
C CYS A 305 13.37 28.54 -3.97
N VAL A 306 12.14 28.29 -3.52
CA VAL A 306 10.91 28.74 -4.20
C VAL A 306 10.41 30.10 -3.68
N GLY A 307 11.04 30.62 -2.61
CA GLY A 307 10.82 31.96 -2.10
C GLY A 307 9.70 32.04 -1.07
N VAL A 308 8.81 33.02 -1.22
CA VAL A 308 7.72 33.35 -0.29
C VAL A 308 6.36 33.14 -0.96
N ALA A 309 5.30 33.06 -0.16
CA ALA A 309 3.94 33.01 -0.68
C ALA A 309 3.61 34.26 -1.51
N VAL A 310 2.77 34.11 -2.53
CA VAL A 310 2.23 35.24 -3.31
C VAL A 310 1.40 36.17 -2.41
N PRO A 311 1.23 37.45 -2.78
CA PRO A 311 0.36 38.37 -2.04
C PRO A 311 -1.03 37.78 -1.80
N GLY A 312 -1.53 37.91 -0.56
CA GLY A 312 -2.80 37.32 -0.12
C GLY A 312 -2.76 35.83 0.22
N GLY A 313 -1.63 35.14 -0.02
CA GLY A 313 -1.38 33.76 0.37
C GLY A 313 -0.46 33.63 1.59
N SER A 314 -0.42 32.44 2.19
CA SER A 314 0.49 32.10 3.28
C SER A 314 0.94 30.64 3.22
N PHE A 315 2.14 30.37 3.73
CA PHE A 315 2.69 29.03 3.88
C PHE A 315 2.90 28.69 5.35
N HIS A 316 2.69 27.42 5.70
CA HIS A 316 3.21 26.84 6.91
C HIS A 316 3.72 25.42 6.63
N LEU A 317 4.51 24.88 7.56
CA LEU A 317 5.03 23.51 7.47
C LEU A 317 4.31 22.65 8.50
N GLU A 318 3.63 21.61 8.05
CA GLU A 318 3.07 20.60 8.94
C GLU A 318 4.09 19.47 9.19
N PRO A 319 4.23 19.00 10.45
CA PRO A 319 5.11 17.87 10.75
C PRO A 319 4.68 16.60 10.03
N ILE A 320 5.65 15.85 9.51
CA ILE A 320 5.42 14.57 8.83
C ILE A 320 5.70 13.42 9.81
N GLU A 321 4.76 12.47 9.95
CA GLU A 321 5.00 11.20 10.66
C GLU A 321 6.07 10.38 9.89
N ASP A 322 7.05 9.81 10.61
CA ASP A 322 8.25 9.15 10.04
C ASP A 322 9.20 10.09 9.25
N ALA A 323 9.67 11.16 9.91
CA ALA A 323 10.63 12.12 9.36
C ALA A 323 12.10 11.63 9.28
N GLU A 324 12.36 10.32 9.41
CA GLU A 324 13.72 9.78 9.34
C GLU A 324 14.36 10.05 7.96
N GLY A 325 15.56 10.64 7.97
CA GLY A 325 16.32 10.98 6.76
C GLY A 325 15.94 12.31 6.10
N LEU A 326 14.96 13.04 6.63
CA LEU A 326 14.65 14.40 6.16
C LEU A 326 15.52 15.45 6.86
N PRO A 327 15.78 16.61 6.22
CA PRO A 327 16.47 17.72 6.88
C PRO A 327 15.73 18.18 8.14
N GLU A 328 16.47 18.69 9.12
CA GLU A 328 15.88 19.27 10.32
C GLU A 328 14.92 20.42 9.98
N GLY A 329 13.74 20.43 10.62
CA GLY A 329 12.69 21.42 10.35
C GLY A 329 11.92 21.18 9.03
N ALA A 330 12.13 20.06 8.35
CA ALA A 330 11.33 19.68 7.20
C ALA A 330 9.90 19.31 7.62
N GLY A 331 8.94 19.75 6.81
CA GLY A 331 7.53 19.41 6.96
C GLY A 331 6.81 19.43 5.61
N GLU A 332 5.56 18.98 5.59
CA GLU A 332 4.70 19.17 4.43
C GLU A 332 4.42 20.66 4.26
N LEU A 333 4.65 21.18 3.06
CA LEU A 333 4.29 22.55 2.74
C LEU A 333 2.76 22.64 2.57
N VAL A 334 2.13 23.45 3.40
CA VAL A 334 0.70 23.73 3.32
C VAL A 334 0.50 25.18 2.89
N TYR A 335 -0.32 25.38 1.86
CA TYR A 335 -0.63 26.69 1.29
C TYR A 335 -2.06 27.10 1.62
N LYS A 336 -2.24 28.35 2.06
CA LYS A 336 -3.55 28.94 2.28
C LYS A 336 -3.69 30.24 1.49
N GLY A 337 -4.79 30.42 0.76
CA GLY A 337 -5.05 31.65 0.00
C GLY A 337 -6.37 31.66 -0.78
N PRO A 338 -6.83 32.84 -1.23
CA PRO A 338 -8.09 33.00 -1.97
C PRO A 338 -8.09 32.29 -3.34
N ASN A 339 -6.91 31.97 -3.87
CA ASN A 339 -6.70 31.24 -5.11
C ASN A 339 -6.80 29.70 -4.97
N VAL A 340 -7.02 29.18 -3.76
CA VAL A 340 -7.22 27.74 -3.51
C VAL A 340 -8.51 27.25 -4.14
N MET A 341 -8.40 26.13 -4.88
CA MET A 341 -9.50 25.48 -5.58
C MET A 341 -10.71 25.18 -4.69
N MET A 342 -11.85 24.97 -5.33
CA MET A 342 -13.06 24.51 -4.65
C MET A 342 -12.96 23.04 -4.22
N GLY A 343 -12.02 22.27 -4.78
CA GLY A 343 -11.80 20.84 -4.55
C GLY A 343 -11.82 20.05 -5.86
N TYR A 344 -11.57 18.75 -5.80
CA TYR A 344 -11.56 17.90 -7.01
C TYR A 344 -12.96 17.46 -7.44
N ALA A 345 -13.12 17.25 -8.75
CA ALA A 345 -14.21 16.53 -9.37
C ALA A 345 -13.70 15.22 -9.97
N VAL A 346 -14.32 14.10 -9.62
CA VAL A 346 -14.07 12.78 -10.22
C VAL A 346 -15.28 12.34 -11.05
N THR A 347 -16.44 12.90 -10.76
CA THR A 347 -17.71 12.64 -11.46
C THR A 347 -18.43 13.96 -11.74
N ARG A 348 -19.41 13.93 -12.65
CA ARG A 348 -20.26 15.09 -12.95
C ARG A 348 -21.00 15.63 -11.73
N ALA A 349 -21.38 14.78 -10.77
CA ALA A 349 -22.08 15.21 -9.55
C ALA A 349 -21.20 16.08 -8.63
N ASP A 350 -19.88 15.95 -8.71
CA ASP A 350 -18.95 16.73 -7.90
C ASP A 350 -18.92 18.21 -8.28
N LEU A 351 -19.44 18.58 -9.46
CA LEU A 351 -19.49 19.97 -9.92
C LEU A 351 -20.40 20.85 -9.04
N ALA A 352 -21.38 20.25 -8.36
CA ALA A 352 -22.30 20.94 -7.46
C ALA A 352 -21.71 21.21 -6.07
N LYS A 353 -20.64 20.50 -5.67
CA LYS A 353 -20.12 20.59 -4.29
C LYS A 353 -19.67 22.02 -3.98
N PRO A 354 -19.89 22.53 -2.75
CA PRO A 354 -19.33 23.81 -2.34
C PRO A 354 -17.79 23.76 -2.31
N GLN A 355 -17.17 24.92 -2.12
CA GLN A 355 -15.76 25.00 -1.76
C GLN A 355 -15.54 24.37 -0.38
N GLY A 356 -14.58 23.46 -0.27
CA GLY A 356 -14.30 22.75 0.98
C GLY A 356 -13.44 23.55 1.96
N THR A 357 -12.30 24.04 1.49
CA THR A 357 -11.28 24.73 2.30
C THR A 357 -10.58 25.81 1.46
N ASP A 358 -9.95 26.78 2.12
CA ASP A 358 -9.05 27.78 1.54
C ASP A 358 -7.57 27.39 1.69
N GLU A 359 -7.32 26.13 2.07
CA GLU A 359 -6.00 25.56 2.36
C GLU A 359 -5.75 24.25 1.59
N ILE A 360 -4.50 24.04 1.16
CA ILE A 360 -4.06 22.88 0.38
C ILE A 360 -2.79 22.30 0.99
N HIS A 361 -2.86 21.02 1.34
CA HIS A 361 -1.70 20.17 1.54
C HIS A 361 -1.06 19.85 0.19
N THR A 362 0.12 20.40 -0.06
CA THR A 362 0.73 20.35 -1.40
C THR A 362 1.30 18.97 -1.74
N GLY A 363 1.52 18.11 -0.74
CA GLY A 363 2.30 16.88 -0.89
C GLY A 363 3.79 17.11 -1.15
N ASP A 364 4.25 18.37 -1.20
CA ASP A 364 5.66 18.74 -1.31
C ASP A 364 6.25 18.92 0.09
N ILE A 365 7.45 18.38 0.31
CA ILE A 365 8.21 18.51 1.55
C ILE A 365 9.10 19.73 1.41
N ALA A 366 9.05 20.64 2.37
CA ALA A 366 9.84 21.86 2.35
C ALA A 366 10.54 22.12 3.68
N VAL A 367 11.61 22.91 3.60
CA VAL A 367 12.26 23.55 4.75
C VAL A 367 12.18 25.06 4.59
N ARG A 368 12.22 25.79 5.70
CA ARG A 368 12.26 27.24 5.73
C ARG A 368 13.61 27.71 6.24
N ASN A 369 14.28 28.59 5.48
CA ASN A 369 15.57 29.15 5.89
C ASN A 369 15.40 30.37 6.81
N GLU A 370 16.52 30.90 7.32
CA GLU A 370 16.56 32.05 8.23
C GLU A 370 15.96 33.33 7.63
N ARG A 371 16.04 33.48 6.29
CA ARG A 371 15.44 34.60 5.56
C ARG A 371 13.93 34.44 5.35
N GLY A 372 13.38 33.29 5.76
CA GLY A 372 11.97 32.96 5.64
C GLY A 372 11.58 32.39 4.27
N TYR A 373 12.55 32.09 3.40
CA TYR A 373 12.30 31.43 2.11
C TYR A 373 12.13 29.94 2.27
N TYR A 374 11.17 29.42 1.52
CA TYR A 374 10.88 28.00 1.45
C TYR A 374 11.71 27.36 0.35
N ARG A 375 12.21 26.16 0.65
CA ARG A 375 12.94 25.31 -0.29
C ARG A 375 12.28 23.94 -0.32
N ILE A 376 11.86 23.52 -1.51
CA ILE A 376 11.30 22.18 -1.72
C ILE A 376 12.44 21.16 -1.69
N VAL A 377 12.35 20.20 -0.77
CA VAL A 377 13.39 19.18 -0.55
C VAL A 377 12.99 17.80 -1.05
N GLY A 378 11.71 17.57 -1.33
CA GLY A 378 11.19 16.36 -1.95
C GLY A 378 9.66 16.37 -2.07
N ARG A 379 9.07 15.23 -2.45
CA ARG A 379 7.62 14.98 -2.36
C ARG A 379 7.30 13.83 -1.43
N ILE A 380 6.16 13.93 -0.76
CA ILE A 380 5.61 12.82 0.03
C ILE A 380 5.42 11.59 -0.83
N SER A 381 5.10 11.71 -2.13
CA SER A 381 4.83 10.59 -3.04
C SER A 381 5.99 10.18 -3.99
N ARG A 382 7.07 10.97 -4.12
CA ARG A 382 8.21 10.65 -5.02
C ARG A 382 9.38 10.03 -4.26
N PHE A 383 9.14 8.86 -3.71
CA PHE A 383 10.19 8.07 -3.07
C PHE A 383 10.04 6.60 -3.45
N ALA A 384 11.13 5.86 -3.34
CA ALA A 384 11.09 4.40 -3.24
C ALA A 384 11.48 4.00 -1.82
N LYS A 385 10.82 2.98 -1.26
CA LYS A 385 11.27 2.29 -0.05
C LYS A 385 12.05 1.05 -0.47
N LEU A 386 13.36 1.21 -0.67
CA LEU A 386 14.25 0.09 -0.94
C LEU A 386 15.00 -0.26 0.34
N PHE A 387 14.89 -1.51 0.80
CA PHE A 387 15.56 -1.99 2.02
C PHE A 387 15.24 -1.20 3.29
N GLY A 388 14.02 -0.64 3.38
CA GLY A 388 13.63 0.24 4.48
C GLY A 388 14.22 1.65 4.40
N LEU A 389 15.06 1.96 3.40
CA LEU A 389 15.52 3.30 3.12
C LEU A 389 14.46 4.05 2.31
N ARG A 390 14.01 5.20 2.80
CA ARG A 390 13.16 6.12 2.04
C ARG A 390 14.04 6.94 1.09
N LEU A 391 14.14 6.50 -0.15
CA LEU A 391 14.96 7.12 -1.18
C LEU A 391 14.12 8.13 -1.97
N GLY A 392 14.25 9.42 -1.63
CA GLY A 392 13.59 10.49 -2.37
C GLY A 392 14.23 10.69 -3.74
N PHE A 393 13.46 10.55 -4.81
CA PHE A 393 14.00 10.66 -6.18
C PHE A 393 14.62 12.03 -6.45
N ASP A 394 14.04 13.09 -5.87
CA ASP A 394 14.56 14.45 -6.01
C ASP A 394 15.91 14.64 -5.30
N ASP A 395 16.21 13.86 -4.25
CA ASP A 395 17.53 13.87 -3.59
C ASP A 395 18.58 13.17 -4.46
N ILE A 396 18.21 12.03 -5.06
CA ILE A 396 19.07 11.29 -5.99
C ILE A 396 19.41 12.17 -7.20
N GLU A 397 18.43 12.85 -7.80
CA GLU A 397 18.65 13.80 -8.90
C GLU A 397 19.66 14.90 -8.52
N ARG A 398 19.56 15.45 -7.29
CA ARG A 398 20.51 16.47 -6.80
C ARG A 398 21.94 15.91 -6.67
N ARG A 399 22.09 14.70 -6.12
CA ARG A 399 23.40 14.04 -5.95
C ARG A 399 24.05 13.76 -7.29
N LEU A 400 23.28 13.26 -8.26
CA LEU A 400 23.74 13.05 -9.63
C LEU A 400 24.18 14.36 -10.31
N ALA A 401 23.41 15.43 -10.13
CA ALA A 401 23.76 16.74 -10.67
C ALA A 401 25.09 17.27 -10.08
N ALA A 402 25.34 17.06 -8.78
CA ALA A 402 26.62 17.41 -8.14
C ALA A 402 27.81 16.63 -8.71
N GLU A 403 27.57 15.43 -9.23
CA GLU A 403 28.55 14.56 -9.90
C GLU A 403 28.67 14.82 -11.42
N GLY A 404 28.06 15.91 -11.90
CA GLY A 404 28.06 16.32 -13.31
C GLY A 404 27.16 15.47 -14.21
N VAL A 405 26.19 14.75 -13.64
CA VAL A 405 25.24 13.91 -14.37
C VAL A 405 23.88 14.60 -14.45
N SER A 406 23.45 14.97 -15.67
CA SER A 406 22.13 15.53 -15.92
C SER A 406 21.12 14.41 -16.07
N ALA A 407 20.26 14.21 -15.07
CA ALA A 407 19.34 13.09 -15.02
C ALA A 407 17.98 13.41 -14.39
N ALA A 408 16.98 12.59 -14.73
CA ALA A 408 15.69 12.52 -14.06
C ALA A 408 15.46 11.10 -13.51
N VAL A 409 14.95 11.03 -12.28
CA VAL A 409 14.83 9.79 -11.52
C VAL A 409 13.35 9.44 -11.29
N SER A 410 13.04 8.17 -11.52
CA SER A 410 11.73 7.57 -11.25
C SER A 410 11.94 6.17 -10.65
N GLY A 411 10.89 5.52 -10.17
CA GLY A 411 11.02 4.18 -9.59
C GLY A 411 9.87 3.84 -8.66
N ASP A 412 10.05 2.71 -7.97
CA ASP A 412 9.17 2.19 -6.93
C ASP A 412 9.97 1.30 -5.97
N ASP A 413 9.29 0.63 -5.04
CA ASP A 413 9.88 -0.25 -4.03
C ASP A 413 10.58 -1.50 -4.62
N SER A 414 10.57 -1.68 -5.94
CA SER A 414 11.33 -2.71 -6.62
C SER A 414 12.56 -2.20 -7.34
N GLY A 415 12.76 -0.88 -7.52
CA GLY A 415 13.98 -0.31 -8.11
C GLY A 415 13.85 1.13 -8.61
N ILE A 416 15.01 1.74 -8.86
CA ILE A 416 15.22 3.11 -9.35
C ILE A 416 15.59 3.08 -10.84
N VAL A 417 15.06 4.03 -11.59
CA VAL A 417 15.40 4.29 -12.99
C VAL A 417 15.93 5.71 -13.11
N VAL A 418 17.04 5.86 -13.82
CA VAL A 418 17.72 7.13 -14.08
C VAL A 418 17.78 7.33 -15.59
N ALA A 419 17.00 8.27 -16.12
CA ALA A 419 17.15 8.73 -17.49
C ALA A 419 18.17 9.87 -17.50
N SER A 420 19.29 9.72 -18.21
CA SER A 420 20.40 10.67 -18.19
C SER A 420 20.78 11.12 -19.58
N THR A 421 21.07 12.41 -19.76
CA THR A 421 21.58 12.98 -21.02
C THR A 421 23.11 13.02 -21.08
N THR A 422 23.79 12.59 -20.02
CA THR A 422 25.25 12.58 -19.95
C THR A 422 25.81 11.31 -20.60
N PRO A 423 26.75 11.40 -21.56
CA PRO A 423 27.37 10.23 -22.18
C PRO A 423 28.07 9.31 -21.19
N GLY A 424 27.89 8.00 -21.36
CA GLY A 424 28.50 6.97 -20.50
C GLY A 424 27.83 6.85 -19.12
N SER A 425 26.68 7.48 -18.93
CA SER A 425 25.92 7.42 -17.68
C SER A 425 25.38 6.03 -17.37
N GLU A 426 25.05 5.21 -18.39
CA GLU A 426 24.57 3.84 -18.19
C GLU A 426 25.56 2.97 -17.40
N ALA A 427 26.86 3.12 -17.66
CA ALA A 427 27.91 2.38 -16.96
C ALA A 427 28.31 3.03 -15.63
N ARG A 428 28.31 4.37 -15.54
CA ARG A 428 28.80 5.12 -14.38
C ARG A 428 27.78 5.23 -13.25
N VAL A 429 26.52 5.54 -13.59
CA VAL A 429 25.48 5.92 -12.61
C VAL A 429 25.10 4.78 -11.65
N PRO A 430 24.90 3.53 -12.10
CA PRO A 430 24.52 2.45 -11.19
C PRO A 430 25.56 2.21 -10.11
N GLY A 431 26.86 2.22 -10.45
CA GLY A 431 27.94 2.08 -9.46
C GLY A 431 28.02 3.25 -8.49
N LEU A 432 27.88 4.48 -9.02
CA LEU A 432 27.93 5.70 -8.22
C LEU A 432 26.79 5.77 -7.19
N LEU A 433 25.56 5.49 -7.62
CA LEU A 433 24.40 5.47 -6.74
C LEU A 433 24.37 4.26 -5.81
N ALA A 434 24.86 3.10 -6.25
CA ALA A 434 24.95 1.92 -5.39
C ALA A 434 25.85 2.16 -4.18
N GLN A 435 26.99 2.82 -4.41
CA GLN A 435 27.93 3.17 -3.35
C GLN A 435 27.36 4.26 -2.43
N ASP A 436 26.76 5.32 -2.97
CA ASP A 436 26.25 6.46 -2.21
C ASP A 436 24.99 6.12 -1.40
N LEU A 437 24.06 5.37 -1.98
CA LEU A 437 22.79 5.01 -1.36
C LEU A 437 22.85 3.70 -0.56
N GLY A 438 23.94 2.93 -0.68
CA GLY A 438 24.08 1.64 -0.02
C GLY A 438 23.12 0.57 -0.54
N ILE A 439 22.76 0.61 -1.83
CA ILE A 439 21.84 -0.34 -2.48
C ILE A 439 22.53 -1.07 -3.65
N PRO A 440 22.09 -2.29 -4.02
CA PRO A 440 22.54 -3.00 -5.21
C PRO A 440 22.47 -2.16 -6.50
N ALA A 441 23.56 -2.13 -7.28
CA ALA A 441 23.59 -1.49 -8.60
C ALA A 441 22.52 -2.04 -9.56
N SER A 442 22.11 -3.29 -9.35
CA SER A 442 21.05 -3.96 -10.10
C SER A 442 19.67 -3.34 -10.00
N LEU A 443 19.41 -2.64 -8.90
CA LEU A 443 18.15 -1.96 -8.66
C LEU A 443 18.17 -0.56 -9.25
N ILE A 444 19.29 -0.15 -9.86
CA ILE A 444 19.48 1.14 -10.50
C ILE A 444 19.64 0.90 -11.99
N THR A 445 18.58 1.12 -12.75
CA THR A 445 18.65 1.12 -14.21
C THR A 445 19.00 2.53 -14.66
N ALA A 446 20.17 2.73 -15.27
CA ALA A 446 20.51 3.98 -15.93
C ALA A 446 20.35 3.82 -17.43
N VAL A 447 19.67 4.76 -18.08
CA VAL A 447 19.45 4.79 -19.54
C VAL A 447 19.94 6.12 -20.07
N GLU A 448 20.80 6.07 -21.07
CA GLU A 448 21.24 7.26 -21.79
C GLU A 448 20.16 7.66 -22.80
N VAL A 449 19.70 8.89 -22.70
CA VAL A 449 18.68 9.45 -23.58
C VAL A 449 19.21 10.70 -24.26
N GLY A 450 18.85 10.88 -25.53
CA GLY A 450 19.17 12.13 -26.24
C GLY A 450 18.52 13.35 -25.57
N GLU A 451 17.33 13.17 -25.01
CA GLU A 451 16.63 14.17 -24.20
C GLU A 451 15.78 13.50 -23.11
N ILE A 452 15.60 14.15 -21.96
CA ILE A 452 14.71 13.68 -20.90
C ILE A 452 13.25 13.72 -21.40
N PRO A 453 12.46 12.63 -21.29
CA PRO A 453 11.06 12.60 -21.73
C PRO A 453 10.20 13.67 -21.08
N ARG A 454 9.29 14.27 -21.86
CA ARG A 454 8.41 15.34 -21.40
C ARG A 454 6.96 15.12 -21.80
N LEU A 455 6.06 15.53 -20.91
CA LEU A 455 4.62 15.66 -21.21
C LEU A 455 4.38 16.84 -22.17
N PRO A 456 3.21 16.94 -22.82
CA PRO A 456 2.84 18.10 -23.66
C PRO A 456 2.94 19.45 -22.94
N SER A 457 2.87 19.46 -21.60
CA SER A 457 3.09 20.65 -20.76
C SER A 457 4.55 21.10 -20.61
N GLY A 458 5.51 20.33 -21.16
CA GLY A 458 6.96 20.53 -21.01
C GLY A 458 7.57 20.02 -19.69
N LYS A 459 6.76 19.46 -18.79
CA LYS A 459 7.23 18.79 -17.56
C LYS A 459 7.84 17.44 -17.85
N THR A 460 8.77 16.99 -17.01
CA THR A 460 9.35 15.65 -17.07
C THR A 460 8.26 14.57 -16.98
N ASP A 461 8.27 13.63 -17.93
CA ASP A 461 7.37 12.49 -17.95
C ASP A 461 7.99 11.30 -17.20
N TYR A 462 7.76 11.27 -15.89
CA TYR A 462 8.26 10.21 -15.01
C TYR A 462 7.60 8.85 -15.26
N ALA A 463 6.44 8.79 -15.92
CA ALA A 463 5.80 7.54 -16.29
C ALA A 463 6.57 6.89 -17.45
N THR A 464 6.92 7.68 -18.46
CA THR A 464 7.81 7.23 -19.54
C THR A 464 9.18 6.84 -19.00
N ILE A 465 9.78 7.63 -18.09
CA ILE A 465 11.06 7.25 -17.46
C ILE A 465 10.93 5.93 -16.69
N ARG A 466 9.83 5.72 -15.95
CA ARG A 466 9.59 4.44 -15.25
C ARG A 466 9.48 3.28 -16.23
N SER A 467 8.94 3.50 -17.43
CA SER A 467 8.85 2.48 -18.49
C SER A 467 10.20 2.12 -19.14
N TYR A 468 11.24 2.95 -18.96
CA TYR A 468 12.61 2.61 -19.36
C TYR A 468 13.25 1.60 -18.44
N ARG A 469 12.68 1.40 -17.25
CA ARG A 469 12.94 0.15 -16.57
C ARG A 469 12.49 -0.93 -17.52
N PRO A 470 13.37 -1.85 -17.94
CA PRO A 470 12.87 -3.03 -18.58
C PRO A 470 11.79 -3.58 -17.65
N GLU A 471 10.59 -3.84 -18.18
CA GLU A 471 9.70 -4.78 -17.50
C GLU A 471 10.58 -5.97 -17.11
N PRO A 472 10.28 -6.71 -16.03
CA PRO A 472 10.88 -8.02 -15.84
C PRO A 472 10.41 -8.97 -16.96
N GLY A 473 10.66 -8.62 -18.23
CA GLY A 473 10.75 -9.52 -19.33
C GLY A 473 11.83 -10.54 -19.01
N PRO A 474 11.68 -11.76 -19.56
CA PRO A 474 12.63 -12.81 -19.31
C PRO A 474 14.00 -12.28 -19.69
N ILE A 475 14.92 -12.21 -18.71
CA ILE A 475 16.37 -12.13 -19.03
C ILE A 475 16.57 -13.15 -20.14
N ALA A 476 17.21 -12.76 -21.24
CA ALA A 476 17.48 -13.63 -22.39
C ALA A 476 18.21 -14.94 -22.01
N ALA A 477 18.67 -15.04 -20.77
CA ALA A 477 18.92 -16.26 -20.04
C ALA A 477 17.63 -17.09 -19.90
N THR A 478 17.41 -18.01 -20.84
CA THR A 478 16.46 -19.13 -20.68
C THR A 478 16.84 -20.04 -19.50
N THR A 479 18.06 -19.91 -18.96
CA THR A 479 18.58 -20.70 -17.84
C THR A 479 19.12 -19.82 -16.71
N LEU A 480 18.92 -20.27 -15.47
CA LEU A 480 19.35 -19.65 -14.23
C LEU A 480 20.87 -19.50 -14.20
N GLY A 481 21.61 -20.42 -14.81
CA GLY A 481 23.07 -20.33 -14.90
C GLY A 481 23.53 -19.06 -15.63
N ALA A 482 22.87 -18.71 -16.74
CA ALA A 482 23.17 -17.49 -17.47
C ALA A 482 22.72 -16.23 -16.72
N ALA A 483 21.67 -16.32 -15.90
CA ALA A 483 21.25 -15.21 -15.05
C ALA A 483 22.21 -14.98 -13.88
N ILE A 484 22.68 -16.04 -13.22
CA ILE A 484 23.70 -15.97 -12.15
C ILE A 484 25.01 -15.39 -12.71
N ALA A 485 25.43 -15.83 -13.90
CA ALA A 485 26.58 -15.28 -14.64
C ALA A 485 26.48 -13.78 -14.86
N SER A 486 25.30 -13.30 -15.27
CA SER A 486 25.03 -11.88 -15.47
C SER A 486 25.06 -11.07 -14.16
N VAL A 487 24.48 -11.58 -13.06
CA VAL A 487 24.50 -10.91 -11.74
C VAL A 487 25.91 -10.78 -11.18
N LEU A 488 26.76 -11.79 -11.41
CA LEU A 488 28.15 -11.78 -10.94
C LEU A 488 29.11 -11.11 -11.94
N GLY A 489 28.62 -10.67 -13.11
CA GLY A 489 29.42 -10.03 -14.15
C GLY A 489 30.52 -10.93 -14.73
N ARG A 490 30.27 -12.24 -14.86
CA ARG A 490 31.25 -13.23 -15.33
C ARG A 490 30.66 -14.17 -16.37
N ASP A 491 31.38 -14.38 -17.47
CA ASP A 491 30.94 -15.23 -18.58
C ASP A 491 31.06 -16.74 -18.31
N ASN A 492 31.92 -17.15 -17.35
CA ASN A 492 32.19 -18.57 -17.07
C ASN A 492 32.29 -18.83 -15.55
N LEU A 493 31.30 -19.54 -15.00
CA LEU A 493 31.19 -19.88 -13.57
C LEU A 493 31.47 -21.37 -13.35
N ASP A 494 32.35 -21.72 -12.40
CA ASP A 494 32.51 -23.12 -11.98
C ASP A 494 31.24 -23.53 -11.20
N PRO A 495 30.52 -24.60 -11.60
CA PRO A 495 29.29 -25.02 -10.94
C PRO A 495 29.49 -25.44 -9.48
N ARG A 496 30.73 -25.67 -9.02
CA ARG A 496 31.06 -25.99 -7.63
C ARG A 496 31.22 -24.76 -6.75
N TRP A 497 31.39 -23.57 -7.33
CA TRP A 497 31.57 -22.35 -6.56
C TRP A 497 30.27 -21.92 -5.92
N SER A 498 30.38 -21.46 -4.68
CA SER A 498 29.33 -20.68 -4.03
C SER A 498 29.33 -19.23 -4.49
N PHE A 499 28.26 -18.49 -4.20
CA PHE A 499 28.14 -17.08 -4.55
C PHE A 499 29.31 -16.25 -4.02
N THR A 500 29.77 -16.49 -2.80
CA THR A 500 30.92 -15.79 -2.20
C THR A 500 32.23 -16.13 -2.91
N GLU A 501 32.46 -17.40 -3.25
CA GLU A 501 33.65 -17.86 -3.98
C GLU A 501 33.67 -17.38 -5.45
N ALA A 502 32.49 -17.16 -6.03
CA ALA A 502 32.35 -16.63 -7.38
C ALA A 502 32.52 -15.10 -7.47
N GLY A 503 32.81 -14.42 -6.35
CA GLY A 503 33.02 -12.97 -6.27
C GLY A 503 31.80 -12.15 -5.86
N GLY A 504 30.80 -12.80 -5.25
CA GLY A 504 29.61 -12.15 -4.72
C GLY A 504 29.88 -11.34 -3.46
N ASP A 505 29.27 -10.16 -3.37
CA ASP A 505 29.41 -9.20 -2.28
C ASP A 505 28.03 -8.72 -1.78
N SER A 506 28.03 -7.83 -0.79
CA SER A 506 26.78 -7.29 -0.22
C SER A 506 25.94 -6.50 -1.23
N LEU A 507 26.53 -6.00 -2.32
CA LEU A 507 25.83 -5.21 -3.34
C LEU A 507 25.13 -6.13 -4.35
N ASN A 508 25.75 -7.22 -4.79
CA ASN A 508 25.10 -8.17 -5.71
C ASN A 508 24.32 -9.31 -5.00
N TYR A 509 24.39 -9.40 -3.66
CA TYR A 509 23.65 -10.38 -2.85
C TYR A 509 22.15 -10.31 -3.08
N VAL A 510 21.57 -9.10 -3.03
CA VAL A 510 20.12 -8.95 -3.19
C VAL A 510 19.71 -9.15 -4.64
N GLN A 511 20.51 -8.71 -5.62
CA GLN A 511 20.22 -9.01 -7.03
C GLN A 511 20.18 -10.52 -7.28
N MET A 512 21.07 -11.26 -6.61
CA MET A 512 21.10 -12.71 -6.70
C MET A 512 19.89 -13.34 -6.01
N VAL A 513 19.47 -12.81 -4.85
CA VAL A 513 18.19 -13.19 -4.21
C VAL A 513 17.03 -13.00 -5.18
N LEU A 514 16.87 -11.82 -5.79
CA LEU A 514 15.77 -11.54 -6.72
C LEU A 514 15.85 -12.39 -8.00
N THR A 515 17.06 -12.64 -8.52
CA THR A 515 17.28 -13.52 -9.69
C THR A 515 16.91 -14.97 -9.36
N LEU A 516 17.32 -15.48 -8.21
CA LEU A 516 16.95 -16.81 -7.74
C LEU A 516 15.43 -16.90 -7.50
N GLU A 517 14.83 -15.88 -6.88
CA GLU A 517 13.39 -15.80 -6.67
C GLU A 517 12.62 -15.80 -8.01
N ARG A 518 13.12 -15.08 -9.01
CA ARG A 518 12.48 -15.01 -10.32
C ARG A 518 12.53 -16.32 -11.10
N PHE A 519 13.67 -17.03 -11.06
CA PHE A 519 13.86 -18.28 -11.84
C PHE A 519 13.42 -19.53 -11.08
N LEU A 520 13.46 -19.52 -9.75
CA LEU A 520 13.10 -20.66 -8.88
C LEU A 520 11.76 -20.45 -8.15
N GLY A 521 11.14 -19.26 -8.26
CA GLY A 521 9.92 -18.86 -7.55
C GLY A 521 10.12 -18.58 -6.05
N HIS A 522 11.33 -18.77 -5.54
CA HIS A 522 11.74 -18.56 -4.14
C HIS A 522 13.27 -18.57 -4.06
N VAL A 523 13.85 -18.04 -3.00
CA VAL A 523 15.31 -18.10 -2.79
C VAL A 523 15.67 -19.23 -1.83
N PRO A 524 16.55 -20.19 -2.22
CA PRO A 524 16.93 -21.28 -1.33
C PRO A 524 17.61 -20.80 -0.03
N ASP A 525 17.33 -21.47 1.09
CA ASP A 525 18.03 -21.21 2.35
C ASP A 525 19.53 -21.46 2.18
N ASN A 526 20.39 -20.54 2.65
CA ASN A 526 21.85 -20.63 2.51
C ASN A 526 22.33 -20.65 1.04
N TRP A 527 21.52 -20.16 0.09
CA TRP A 527 21.87 -20.07 -1.34
C TRP A 527 23.26 -19.46 -1.58
N ALA A 528 23.67 -18.50 -0.77
CA ALA A 528 24.95 -17.80 -0.92
C ALA A 528 26.19 -18.70 -0.71
N ASN A 529 26.01 -19.83 -0.03
CA ASN A 529 27.06 -20.84 0.19
C ASN A 529 26.77 -22.14 -0.57
N MET A 530 25.72 -22.19 -1.40
CA MET A 530 25.42 -23.34 -2.23
C MET A 530 26.20 -23.29 -3.54
N PRO A 531 26.67 -24.44 -4.05
CA PRO A 531 27.22 -24.52 -5.40
C PRO A 531 26.23 -23.98 -6.44
N ILE A 532 26.71 -23.14 -7.35
CA ILE A 532 25.89 -22.56 -8.42
C ILE A 532 25.22 -23.66 -9.27
N GLY A 533 25.88 -24.81 -9.47
CA GLY A 533 25.31 -25.96 -10.17
C GLY A 533 24.06 -26.53 -9.50
N ASP A 534 24.01 -26.53 -8.16
CA ASP A 534 22.84 -26.98 -7.40
C ASP A 534 21.69 -25.99 -7.53
N LEU A 535 21.98 -24.68 -7.65
CA LEU A 535 20.96 -23.66 -7.88
C LEU A 535 20.34 -23.79 -9.28
N VAL A 536 21.16 -24.01 -10.31
CA VAL A 536 20.69 -24.19 -11.71
C VAL A 536 19.82 -25.44 -11.86
N ALA A 537 20.19 -26.54 -11.21
CA ALA A 537 19.43 -27.79 -11.24
C ALA A 537 17.99 -27.64 -10.69
N MET A 538 17.73 -26.63 -9.85
CA MET A 538 16.40 -26.35 -9.31
C MET A 538 15.44 -25.73 -10.34
N GLN A 539 15.93 -25.18 -11.46
CA GLN A 539 15.10 -24.58 -12.50
C GLN A 539 14.49 -25.63 -13.47
N GLU A 540 15.15 -26.77 -13.69
CA GLU A 540 14.82 -27.75 -14.74
C GLU A 540 13.59 -28.65 -14.45
N GLY A 541 12.65 -28.21 -13.60
CA GLY A 541 11.34 -28.84 -13.48
C GLY A 541 11.27 -30.08 -12.58
N GLN A 542 12.17 -30.23 -11.61
CA GLN A 542 11.81 -30.93 -10.37
C GLN A 542 11.02 -29.97 -9.46
N ALA A 543 9.79 -29.65 -9.86
CA ALA A 543 8.94 -28.72 -9.11
C ALA A 543 8.60 -29.29 -7.71
N PRO A 544 8.91 -28.58 -6.62
CA PRO A 544 8.31 -28.87 -5.33
C PRO A 544 6.87 -28.35 -5.34
N GLY A 545 5.91 -29.21 -5.00
CA GLY A 545 4.47 -28.94 -5.11
C GLY A 545 4.00 -27.70 -4.32
N ALA A 546 2.83 -27.16 -4.71
CA ALA A 546 2.16 -25.95 -4.19
C ALA A 546 1.96 -25.86 -2.65
N GLU A 547 2.41 -26.85 -1.89
CA GLU A 547 2.50 -26.79 -0.44
C GLU A 547 3.83 -26.19 0.07
N ASP A 548 4.86 -26.09 -0.78
CA ASP A 548 6.18 -25.55 -0.41
C ASP A 548 6.24 -24.00 -0.47
N ALA A 549 5.28 -23.34 -1.12
CA ALA A 549 5.16 -21.87 -1.15
C ALA A 549 4.81 -21.28 0.23
N LEU A 550 4.26 -22.08 1.15
CA LEU A 550 3.98 -21.70 2.53
C LEU A 550 5.19 -21.86 3.45
N GLU A 551 6.23 -22.59 3.04
CA GLU A 551 7.40 -22.89 3.87
C GLU A 551 8.55 -21.89 3.70
N ARG A 552 8.55 -21.05 2.66
CA ARG A 552 9.74 -20.33 2.17
C ARG A 552 9.67 -18.80 2.24
N ASN A 553 8.89 -18.24 3.17
CA ASN A 553 8.88 -16.81 3.44
C ASN A 553 9.47 -16.52 4.84
N PRO A 554 10.76 -16.18 4.96
CA PRO A 554 11.36 -15.82 6.24
C PRO A 554 11.23 -14.32 6.48
N SER A 555 9.99 -13.81 6.53
CA SER A 555 9.71 -12.53 7.17
C SER A 555 9.02 -12.83 8.51
N VAL A 556 9.82 -12.75 9.58
CA VAL A 556 9.44 -12.93 11.00
C VAL A 556 9.02 -14.37 11.39
N SER A 557 10.00 -15.28 11.45
CA SER A 557 9.99 -16.60 12.14
C SER A 557 8.60 -17.25 12.39
N ILE A 558 7.94 -17.72 11.32
CA ILE A 558 6.80 -18.65 11.39
C ILE A 558 7.24 -20.03 11.94
N GLN A 559 8.54 -20.33 11.94
CA GLN A 559 9.11 -21.57 12.50
C GLN A 559 8.75 -21.79 13.98
N GLY A 560 8.73 -20.73 14.80
CA GLY A 560 8.32 -20.83 16.19
C GLY A 560 6.85 -21.22 16.35
N LEU A 561 5.99 -20.73 15.44
CA LEU A 561 4.55 -21.03 15.42
C LEU A 561 4.28 -22.46 14.94
N ASP A 562 4.98 -22.92 13.89
CA ASP A 562 4.85 -24.28 13.38
C ASP A 562 5.45 -25.32 14.33
N LEU A 563 6.57 -25.00 15.00
CA LEU A 563 7.15 -25.84 16.06
C LEU A 563 6.18 -25.96 17.23
N ALA A 564 5.61 -24.84 17.68
CA ALA A 564 4.57 -24.82 18.70
C ALA A 564 3.36 -25.67 18.28
N ARG A 565 2.93 -25.58 17.01
CA ARG A 565 1.84 -26.40 16.47
C ARG A 565 2.20 -27.89 16.43
N THR A 566 3.41 -28.26 16.03
CA THR A 566 3.89 -29.66 16.09
C THR A 566 3.85 -30.20 17.51
N ILE A 567 4.38 -29.45 18.49
CA ILE A 567 4.39 -29.87 19.90
C ILE A 567 2.96 -30.11 20.39
N ALA A 568 2.03 -29.19 20.10
CA ALA A 568 0.63 -29.34 20.47
C ALA A 568 -0.02 -30.60 19.85
N ILE A 569 0.16 -30.82 18.55
CA ILE A 569 -0.42 -31.98 17.85
C ILE A 569 0.19 -33.29 18.38
N PHE A 570 1.50 -33.33 18.60
CA PHE A 570 2.19 -34.52 19.12
C PHE A 570 1.66 -34.91 20.50
N LEU A 571 1.58 -33.94 21.41
CA LEU A 571 1.05 -34.16 22.76
C LEU A 571 -0.43 -34.59 22.72
N ALA A 572 -1.24 -34.04 21.79
CA ALA A 572 -2.62 -34.46 21.61
C ALA A 572 -2.73 -35.91 21.12
N LEU A 573 -2.01 -36.27 20.05
CA LEU A 573 -2.03 -37.63 19.50
C LEU A 573 -1.47 -38.65 20.48
N MET A 574 -0.44 -38.29 21.24
CA MET A 574 0.08 -39.11 22.33
C MET A 574 -1.01 -39.40 23.36
N ALA A 575 -1.68 -38.35 23.85
CA ALA A 575 -2.76 -38.47 24.83
C ALA A 575 -3.90 -39.36 24.32
N HIS A 576 -4.36 -39.12 23.08
CA HIS A 576 -5.42 -39.88 22.45
C HIS A 576 -5.04 -41.35 22.25
N SER A 577 -3.81 -41.64 21.82
CA SER A 577 -3.33 -43.01 21.59
C SER A 577 -3.31 -43.83 22.86
N PHE A 578 -2.79 -43.28 23.97
CA PHE A 578 -2.77 -43.98 25.26
C PHE A 578 -4.16 -44.11 25.89
N THR A 579 -5.02 -43.09 25.73
CA THR A 579 -6.41 -43.15 26.20
C THR A 579 -7.19 -44.27 25.50
N GLN A 580 -6.95 -44.48 24.19
CA GLN A 580 -7.65 -45.49 23.40
C GLN A 580 -7.38 -46.93 23.86
N VAL A 581 -6.18 -47.19 24.39
CA VAL A 581 -5.74 -48.49 24.92
C VAL A 581 -5.86 -48.61 26.44
N PHE A 582 -6.57 -47.67 27.08
CA PHE A 582 -6.77 -47.59 28.54
C PHE A 582 -5.47 -47.55 29.35
N TYR A 583 -4.39 -47.01 28.77
CA TYR A 583 -3.15 -46.79 29.49
C TYR A 583 -3.24 -45.46 30.26
N ILE A 584 -3.07 -45.54 31.58
CA ILE A 584 -3.03 -44.37 32.46
C ILE A 584 -1.62 -43.79 32.41
N LEU A 585 -1.50 -42.56 31.91
CA LEU A 585 -0.24 -41.85 31.91
C LEU A 585 0.21 -41.51 33.34
N PRO A 586 1.53 -41.53 33.62
CA PRO A 586 2.09 -40.95 34.83
C PRO A 586 1.58 -39.52 35.07
N PRO A 587 1.46 -39.06 36.33
CA PRO A 587 0.82 -37.79 36.65
C PRO A 587 1.43 -36.58 35.90
N GLU A 588 2.75 -36.56 35.72
CA GLU A 588 3.46 -35.50 35.01
C GLU A 588 3.11 -35.47 33.52
N LEU A 589 3.04 -36.65 32.89
CA LEU A 589 2.65 -36.78 31.48
C LEU A 589 1.15 -36.52 31.28
N SER A 590 0.32 -36.89 32.26
CA SER A 590 -1.10 -36.56 32.28
C SER A 590 -1.31 -35.04 32.32
N PHE A 591 -0.54 -34.32 33.13
CA PHE A 591 -0.57 -32.85 33.17
C PHE A 591 -0.17 -32.22 31.83
N ILE A 592 0.96 -32.65 31.26
CA ILE A 592 1.46 -32.14 29.97
C ILE A 592 0.45 -32.42 28.83
N SER A 593 -0.25 -33.56 28.88
CA SER A 593 -1.27 -33.94 27.90
C SER A 593 -2.48 -32.99 27.82
N ARG A 594 -2.62 -32.04 28.77
CA ARG A 594 -3.72 -31.07 28.82
C ARG A 594 -3.41 -29.74 28.14
N ILE A 595 -2.14 -29.48 27.84
CA ILE A 595 -1.63 -28.28 27.15
C ILE A 595 -2.12 -28.12 25.70
N PRO A 596 -2.31 -29.18 24.89
CA PRO A 596 -2.59 -29.03 23.45
C PRO A 596 -3.79 -28.16 23.10
N THR A 597 -4.92 -28.34 23.77
CA THR A 597 -6.16 -27.63 23.43
C THR A 597 -6.04 -26.12 23.66
N PRO A 598 -5.62 -25.62 24.84
CA PRO A 598 -5.32 -24.20 25.05
C PRO A 598 -4.26 -23.66 24.08
N MET A 599 -3.19 -24.44 23.83
CA MET A 599 -2.10 -24.02 22.95
C MET A 599 -2.58 -23.78 21.51
N LEU A 600 -3.41 -24.67 20.98
CA LEU A 600 -4.01 -24.54 19.64
C LEU A 600 -4.92 -23.32 19.51
N ILE A 601 -5.68 -22.98 20.57
CA ILE A 601 -6.54 -21.79 20.58
C ILE A 601 -5.70 -20.50 20.56
N VAL A 602 -4.64 -20.42 21.37
CA VAL A 602 -3.73 -19.26 21.38
C VAL A 602 -3.00 -19.13 20.03
N LEU A 603 -2.54 -20.25 19.46
CA LEU A 603 -1.90 -20.30 18.14
C LEU A 603 -2.84 -19.79 17.03
N PHE A 604 -4.11 -20.21 17.05
CA PHE A 604 -5.11 -19.73 16.10
C PHE A 604 -5.33 -18.22 16.23
N GLY A 605 -5.40 -17.70 17.46
CA GLY A 605 -5.48 -16.27 17.72
C GLY A 605 -4.30 -15.48 17.16
N ALA A 606 -3.07 -16.00 17.33
CA ALA A 606 -1.86 -15.36 16.80
C ALA A 606 -1.83 -15.32 15.27
N MET A 607 -2.46 -16.29 14.59
CA MET A 607 -2.55 -16.30 13.13
C MET A 607 -3.46 -15.21 12.57
N ILE A 608 -4.45 -14.70 13.31
CA ILE A 608 -5.39 -13.66 12.85
C ILE A 608 -4.65 -12.39 12.38
N PRO A 609 -3.87 -11.70 13.22
CA PRO A 609 -3.14 -10.50 12.81
C PRO A 609 -1.96 -10.77 11.87
N LEU A 610 -1.41 -11.99 11.87
CA LEU A 610 -0.24 -12.35 11.06
C LEU A 610 -0.59 -12.77 9.63
N LEU A 611 -1.67 -13.52 9.44
CA LEU A 611 -2.01 -14.15 8.16
C LEU A 611 -3.34 -13.67 7.58
N TYR A 612 -4.33 -13.40 8.43
CA TYR A 612 -5.69 -13.16 7.96
C TYR A 612 -6.01 -11.67 7.78
N ILE A 613 -5.52 -10.79 8.66
CA ILE A 613 -5.70 -9.33 8.53
C ILE A 613 -4.98 -8.78 7.29
N PRO A 614 -3.67 -9.05 7.04
CA PRO A 614 -2.96 -8.50 5.88
C PRO A 614 -3.56 -8.96 4.54
N ARG A 615 -4.02 -10.22 4.46
CA ARG A 615 -4.71 -10.74 3.26
C ARG A 615 -6.02 -10.01 3.00
N SER A 616 -6.82 -9.76 4.04
CA SER A 616 -8.11 -9.05 3.90
C SER A 616 -7.99 -7.59 3.40
N SER A 617 -6.80 -6.97 3.51
CA SER A 617 -6.54 -5.62 2.99
C SER A 617 -6.03 -5.58 1.54
N GLN A 618 -5.58 -6.72 1.01
CA GLN A 618 -4.96 -6.82 -0.32
C GLN A 618 -5.89 -7.44 -1.37
N THR A 619 -6.98 -8.09 -0.94
CA THR A 619 -7.87 -8.89 -1.79
C THR A 619 -9.30 -8.38 -1.69
N ASP A 620 -10.12 -8.63 -2.71
CA ASP A 620 -11.53 -8.26 -2.70
C ASP A 620 -12.27 -8.89 -1.48
N PRO A 621 -13.19 -8.17 -0.80
CA PRO A 621 -13.92 -8.71 0.35
C PRO A 621 -14.71 -9.99 0.02
N GLY A 622 -15.18 -10.16 -1.23
CA GLY A 622 -15.87 -11.36 -1.68
C GLY A 622 -14.96 -12.60 -1.71
N GLU A 623 -13.77 -12.46 -2.30
CA GLU A 623 -12.77 -13.53 -2.39
C GLU A 623 -12.23 -13.94 -1.00
N THR A 624 -12.03 -12.95 -0.12
CA THR A 624 -11.57 -13.20 1.25
C THR A 624 -12.59 -14.01 2.06
N LEU A 625 -13.89 -13.70 1.92
CA LEU A 625 -14.96 -14.44 2.58
C LEU A 625 -15.04 -15.90 2.09
N GLN A 626 -14.81 -16.12 0.78
CA GLN A 626 -14.81 -17.45 0.19
C GLN A 626 -13.68 -18.33 0.74
N ASP A 627 -12.48 -17.80 0.98
CA ASP A 627 -11.37 -18.54 1.60
C ASP A 627 -11.72 -19.00 3.03
N TYR A 628 -12.34 -18.13 3.83
CA TYR A 628 -12.72 -18.47 5.21
C TYR A 628 -13.82 -19.54 5.27
N VAL A 629 -14.84 -19.42 4.41
CA VAL A 629 -15.89 -20.44 4.27
C VAL A 629 -15.30 -21.78 3.83
N THR A 630 -14.37 -21.76 2.87
CA THR A 630 -13.69 -22.98 2.39
C THR A 630 -12.93 -23.69 3.51
N LYS A 631 -12.17 -22.96 4.32
CA LYS A 631 -11.43 -23.51 5.47
C LYS A 631 -12.36 -24.05 6.57
N SER A 632 -13.47 -23.36 6.83
CA SER A 632 -14.50 -23.82 7.75
C SER A 632 -15.11 -25.16 7.29
N LEU A 633 -15.46 -25.28 6.01
CA LEU A 633 -15.99 -26.50 5.41
C LEU A 633 -14.98 -27.66 5.43
N GLN A 634 -13.69 -27.38 5.22
CA GLN A 634 -12.63 -28.39 5.36
C GLN A 634 -12.55 -28.95 6.79
N CYS A 635 -12.58 -28.07 7.81
CA CYS A 635 -12.58 -28.50 9.21
C CYS A 635 -13.82 -29.34 9.54
N TYR A 636 -14.99 -28.94 9.02
CA TYR A 636 -16.24 -29.68 9.19
C TYR A 636 -16.19 -31.06 8.52
N ALA A 637 -15.67 -31.14 7.29
CA ALA A 637 -15.53 -32.40 6.57
C ALA A 637 -14.62 -33.39 7.32
N LEU A 638 -13.48 -32.92 7.85
CA LEU A 638 -12.57 -33.74 8.64
C LEU A 638 -13.20 -34.20 9.97
N TYR A 639 -14.00 -33.34 10.59
CA TYR A 639 -14.80 -33.73 11.75
C TYR A 639 -15.84 -34.80 11.37
N ALA A 640 -16.54 -34.66 10.24
CA ALA A 640 -17.49 -35.64 9.75
C ALA A 640 -16.83 -37.01 9.44
N VAL A 641 -15.58 -37.04 8.97
CA VAL A 641 -14.80 -38.28 8.82
C VAL A 641 -14.62 -39.00 10.15
N ASN A 642 -14.38 -38.26 11.24
CA ASN A 642 -14.29 -38.84 12.58
C ASN A 642 -15.65 -39.37 13.07
N VAL A 643 -16.75 -38.67 12.75
CA VAL A 643 -18.12 -39.15 13.04
C VAL A 643 -18.40 -40.46 12.31
N PHE A 644 -18.03 -40.52 11.03
CA PHE A 644 -18.16 -41.73 10.24
C PHE A 644 -17.31 -42.88 10.79
N ALA A 645 -16.07 -42.61 11.21
CA ALA A 645 -15.19 -43.60 11.83
C ALA A 645 -15.81 -44.25 13.09
N ILE A 646 -16.48 -43.46 13.94
CA ILE A 646 -17.22 -44.00 15.10
C ILE A 646 -18.39 -44.84 14.65
N TRP A 647 -19.17 -44.36 13.68
CA TRP A 647 -20.33 -45.09 13.17
C TRP A 647 -19.96 -46.43 12.54
N VAL A 648 -18.79 -46.55 11.91
CA VAL A 648 -18.28 -47.83 11.38
C VAL A 648 -18.05 -48.86 12.49
N ILE A 649 -17.61 -48.43 13.67
CA ILE A 649 -17.31 -49.32 14.80
C ILE A 649 -18.58 -49.68 15.57
N ASP A 650 -19.48 -48.71 15.73
CA ASP A 650 -20.77 -48.90 16.39
C ASP A 650 -21.92 -48.34 15.55
N PRO A 651 -22.40 -49.11 14.55
CA PRO A 651 -23.49 -48.69 13.67
C PRO A 651 -24.84 -48.49 14.39
N SER A 652 -24.98 -49.04 15.60
CA SER A 652 -26.21 -48.96 16.40
C SER A 652 -26.47 -47.53 16.92
N GLY A 653 -25.44 -46.69 16.96
CA GLY A 653 -25.48 -45.29 17.39
C GLY A 653 -25.80 -44.26 16.30
N TRP A 654 -26.58 -44.58 15.26
CA TRP A 654 -26.81 -43.65 14.13
C TRP A 654 -27.43 -42.30 14.53
N MET A 655 -28.30 -42.24 15.55
CA MET A 655 -28.81 -40.97 16.11
C MET A 655 -27.70 -40.14 16.76
N TYR A 656 -26.74 -40.79 17.40
CA TYR A 656 -25.56 -40.14 17.96
C TYR A 656 -24.63 -39.61 16.87
N ALA A 657 -24.49 -40.35 15.75
CA ALA A 657 -23.76 -39.88 14.57
C ALA A 657 -24.45 -38.68 13.90
N LEU A 658 -25.79 -38.72 13.74
CA LEU A 658 -26.57 -37.62 13.18
C LEU A 658 -26.50 -36.36 14.05
N GLY A 659 -26.63 -36.51 15.37
CA GLY A 659 -26.44 -35.42 16.34
C GLY A 659 -25.02 -34.87 16.32
N SER A 660 -24.01 -35.75 16.18
CA SER A 660 -22.62 -35.33 16.03
C SER A 660 -22.38 -34.52 14.77
N LEU A 661 -22.94 -34.91 13.61
CA LEU A 661 -22.86 -34.16 12.35
C LEU A 661 -23.48 -32.76 12.46
N ALA A 662 -24.53 -32.60 13.26
CA ALA A 662 -25.10 -31.28 13.55
C ALA A 662 -24.23 -30.43 14.52
N LEU A 663 -23.01 -30.87 14.86
CA LEU A 663 -22.11 -30.27 15.86
C LEU A 663 -22.66 -30.34 17.30
N LEU A 664 -23.63 -31.22 17.55
CA LEU A 664 -24.31 -31.40 18.84
C LEU A 664 -23.86 -32.66 19.58
N GLY A 665 -22.85 -33.37 19.06
CA GLY A 665 -22.32 -34.61 19.62
C GLY A 665 -20.95 -34.44 20.25
N ALA A 666 -20.70 -35.15 21.34
CA ALA A 666 -19.43 -35.13 22.06
C ALA A 666 -18.43 -36.09 21.41
N MET A 667 -17.84 -35.70 20.28
CA MET A 667 -16.91 -36.57 19.57
C MET A 667 -15.57 -36.72 20.32
N PRO A 668 -15.14 -37.94 20.67
CA PRO A 668 -13.81 -38.15 21.24
C PRO A 668 -12.75 -37.68 20.24
N TYR A 669 -11.73 -37.01 20.77
CA TYR A 669 -10.52 -36.61 20.05
C TYR A 669 -10.69 -35.52 18.96
N ALA A 670 -11.91 -35.20 18.52
CA ALA A 670 -12.18 -34.30 17.39
C ALA A 670 -12.80 -32.93 17.75
N GLN A 671 -13.02 -32.62 19.03
CA GLN A 671 -13.73 -31.40 19.47
C GLN A 671 -13.05 -30.08 19.03
N ILE A 672 -11.72 -30.05 18.87
CA ILE A 672 -11.00 -28.86 18.39
C ILE A 672 -11.37 -28.48 16.95
N LEU A 673 -11.78 -29.45 16.13
CA LEU A 673 -12.21 -29.20 14.75
C LEU A 673 -13.55 -28.43 14.73
N VAL A 674 -14.45 -28.72 15.67
CA VAL A 674 -15.70 -27.96 15.85
C VAL A 674 -15.41 -26.51 16.19
N PHE A 675 -14.45 -26.27 17.09
CA PHE A 675 -14.00 -24.93 17.44
C PHE A 675 -13.48 -24.19 16.19
N TYR A 676 -12.60 -24.80 15.39
CA TYR A 676 -12.08 -24.17 14.17
C TYR A 676 -13.14 -23.92 13.10
N THR A 677 -14.07 -24.86 12.87
CA THR A 677 -15.19 -24.67 11.94
C THR A 677 -15.96 -23.39 12.26
N ILE A 678 -16.24 -23.13 13.54
CA ILE A 678 -16.98 -21.94 13.97
C ILE A 678 -16.08 -20.70 13.93
N MET A 679 -14.84 -20.79 14.42
CA MET A 679 -13.93 -19.65 14.47
C MET A 679 -13.61 -19.07 13.09
N PHE A 680 -13.41 -19.90 12.07
CA PHE A 680 -13.16 -19.43 10.70
C PHE A 680 -14.31 -18.57 10.16
N LEU A 681 -15.57 -18.91 10.48
CA LEU A 681 -16.74 -18.12 10.10
C LEU A 681 -16.85 -16.80 10.90
N LEU A 682 -16.30 -16.77 12.10
CA LEU A 682 -16.32 -15.58 12.97
C LEU A 682 -15.16 -14.62 12.72
N ILE A 683 -14.14 -14.98 11.93
CA ILE A 683 -13.00 -14.10 11.61
C ILE A 683 -13.46 -12.70 11.14
N PRO A 684 -14.40 -12.55 10.18
CA PRO A 684 -14.85 -11.23 9.75
C PRO A 684 -15.43 -10.38 10.89
N ALA A 685 -16.23 -11.00 11.76
CA ALA A 685 -16.82 -10.32 12.92
C ALA A 685 -15.75 -9.95 13.97
N ILE A 686 -14.78 -10.82 14.20
CA ILE A 686 -13.63 -10.57 15.09
C ILE A 686 -12.79 -9.41 14.56
N VAL A 687 -12.44 -9.42 13.27
CA VAL A 687 -11.67 -8.34 12.62
C VAL A 687 -12.45 -7.02 12.66
N TYR A 688 -13.77 -7.06 12.40
CA TYR A 688 -14.62 -5.88 12.53
C TYR A 688 -14.61 -5.32 13.95
N ALA A 689 -14.76 -6.18 14.98
CA ALA A 689 -14.71 -5.77 16.37
C ALA A 689 -13.36 -5.16 16.75
N LEU A 690 -12.25 -5.78 16.33
CA LEU A 690 -10.88 -5.28 16.57
C LEU A 690 -10.62 -3.92 15.90
N LYS A 691 -11.28 -3.62 14.76
CA LYS A 691 -11.20 -2.30 14.11
C LYS A 691 -12.09 -1.26 14.79
N ARG A 692 -13.24 -1.67 15.33
CA ARG A 692 -14.25 -0.76 15.90
C ARG A 692 -13.99 -0.39 17.37
N PHE A 693 -13.41 -1.30 18.13
CA PHE A 693 -13.22 -1.22 19.58
C PHE A 693 -11.76 -1.40 19.97
N ASN A 694 -11.35 -0.81 21.09
CA ASN A 694 -10.01 -0.98 21.64
C ASN A 694 -9.76 -2.44 22.05
N PHE A 695 -8.58 -2.99 21.72
CA PHE A 695 -8.20 -4.37 22.06
C PHE A 695 -8.39 -4.67 23.55
N TRP A 696 -7.92 -3.78 24.43
CA TRP A 696 -8.00 -4.00 25.87
C TRP A 696 -9.43 -4.03 26.39
N ALA A 697 -10.37 -3.32 25.74
CA ALA A 697 -11.78 -3.39 26.07
C ALA A 697 -12.38 -4.75 25.69
N LEU A 698 -12.03 -5.26 24.50
CA LEU A 698 -12.44 -6.60 24.05
C LEU A 698 -11.82 -7.70 24.91
N PHE A 699 -10.55 -7.54 25.31
CA PHE A 699 -9.87 -8.46 26.21
C PHE A 699 -10.49 -8.45 27.61
N ALA A 700 -10.79 -7.28 28.17
CA ALA A 700 -11.51 -7.15 29.44
C ALA A 700 -12.90 -7.79 29.38
N ALA A 701 -13.65 -7.61 28.28
CA ALA A 701 -14.93 -8.27 28.07
C ALA A 701 -14.80 -9.81 28.05
N SER A 702 -13.73 -10.34 27.43
CA SER A 702 -13.45 -11.79 27.46
C SER A 702 -13.11 -12.31 28.86
N LEU A 703 -12.46 -11.48 29.69
CA LEU A 703 -12.11 -11.80 31.07
C LEU A 703 -13.35 -11.77 31.98
N ALA A 704 -14.31 -10.89 31.70
CA ALA A 704 -15.56 -10.77 32.44
C ALA A 704 -16.38 -12.07 32.44
N VAL A 705 -16.25 -12.90 31.39
CA VAL A 705 -16.87 -14.25 31.33
C VAL A 705 -16.38 -15.12 32.48
N HIS A 706 -15.07 -15.12 32.75
CA HIS A 706 -14.47 -15.91 33.84
C HIS A 706 -14.78 -15.31 35.21
N ALA A 707 -14.86 -13.98 35.31
CA ALA A 707 -15.35 -13.33 36.53
C ALA A 707 -16.82 -13.69 36.83
N ALA A 708 -17.63 -13.90 35.79
CA ALA A 708 -19.02 -14.32 35.90
C ALA A 708 -19.21 -15.84 36.05
N PHE A 709 -18.13 -16.62 36.22
CA PHE A 709 -18.19 -18.09 36.24
C PHE A 709 -19.27 -18.67 37.16
N MET A 710 -19.35 -18.21 38.42
CA MET A 710 -20.37 -18.69 39.37
C MET A 710 -21.79 -18.37 38.91
N ALA A 711 -22.01 -17.18 38.34
CA ALA A 711 -23.31 -16.79 37.79
C ALA A 711 -23.70 -17.66 36.58
N LEU A 712 -22.73 -17.97 35.70
CA LEU A 712 -22.94 -18.86 34.56
C LEU A 712 -23.27 -20.30 34.99
N LYS A 713 -22.72 -20.77 36.12
CA LYS A 713 -23.05 -22.08 36.69
C LYS A 713 -24.40 -22.15 37.38
N MET A 714 -24.97 -21.01 37.76
CA MET A 714 -26.33 -20.93 38.30
C MET A 714 -27.42 -20.93 37.22
N VAL A 715 -27.06 -20.85 35.93
CA VAL A 715 -28.04 -20.91 34.83
C VAL A 715 -28.71 -22.29 34.79
N PRO A 716 -30.05 -22.37 34.79
CA PRO A 716 -30.77 -23.64 34.75
C PRO A 716 -30.42 -24.47 33.52
N THR A 717 -30.27 -25.79 33.70
CA THR A 717 -30.09 -26.72 32.58
C THR A 717 -31.37 -26.78 31.74
N PRO A 718 -31.30 -26.53 30.41
CA PRO A 718 -32.47 -26.54 29.55
C PRO A 718 -33.09 -27.95 29.45
N PRO A 719 -34.41 -28.05 29.20
CA PRO A 719 -35.10 -29.33 29.10
C PRO A 719 -34.61 -30.16 27.90
N LYS A 720 -34.69 -31.49 28.03
CA LYS A 720 -34.37 -32.42 26.94
C LYS A 720 -35.41 -32.32 25.82
N VAL A 721 -34.96 -32.29 24.57
CA VAL A 721 -35.82 -32.29 23.37
C VAL A 721 -35.87 -33.71 22.82
N ALA A 722 -37.06 -34.31 22.72
CA ALA A 722 -37.24 -35.72 22.31
C ALA A 722 -36.36 -36.72 23.09
N GLY A 723 -36.20 -36.50 24.41
CA GLY A 723 -35.36 -37.33 25.28
C GLY A 723 -33.85 -37.11 25.15
N GLN A 724 -33.40 -36.23 24.24
CA GLN A 724 -32.00 -35.92 23.99
C GLN A 724 -31.61 -34.54 24.56
N PRO A 725 -30.41 -34.37 25.16
CA PRO A 725 -29.96 -33.12 25.76
C PRO A 725 -29.41 -32.11 24.71
N ILE A 726 -30.14 -31.89 23.62
CA ILE A 726 -29.67 -31.10 22.46
C ILE A 726 -29.38 -29.64 22.84
N LEU A 727 -30.36 -28.97 23.48
CA LEU A 727 -30.24 -27.56 23.84
C LEU A 727 -29.19 -27.34 24.95
N GLN A 728 -29.04 -28.32 25.83
CA GLN A 728 -28.00 -28.32 26.85
C GLN A 728 -26.61 -28.37 26.22
N ARG A 729 -26.39 -29.25 25.23
CA ARG A 729 -25.09 -29.34 24.54
C ARG A 729 -24.73 -28.09 23.74
N LEU A 730 -25.71 -27.41 23.14
CA LEU A 730 -25.49 -26.10 22.52
C LEU A 730 -25.05 -25.06 23.55
N MET A 731 -25.73 -25.02 24.69
CA MET A 731 -25.40 -24.12 25.79
C MET A 731 -24.01 -24.41 26.36
N ASP A 732 -23.65 -25.69 26.50
CA ASP A 732 -22.32 -26.12 26.95
C ASP A 732 -21.22 -25.73 25.94
N LEU A 733 -21.48 -25.90 24.63
CA LEU A 733 -20.53 -25.56 23.56
C LEU A 733 -20.32 -24.05 23.43
N VAL A 734 -21.39 -23.27 23.42
CA VAL A 734 -21.30 -21.82 23.17
C VAL A 734 -20.90 -21.08 24.45
N VAL A 735 -21.61 -21.35 25.55
CA VAL A 735 -21.51 -20.58 26.80
C VAL A 735 -20.74 -21.34 27.87
N GLY A 736 -20.90 -22.66 28.00
CA GLY A 736 -20.33 -23.46 29.10
C GLY A 736 -21.13 -23.38 30.41
N ALA A 737 -22.41 -23.00 30.32
CA ALA A 737 -23.32 -22.83 31.46
C ALA A 737 -23.95 -24.16 31.92
N GLY A 738 -24.45 -24.23 33.15
CA GLY A 738 -25.10 -25.42 33.71
C GLY A 738 -24.21 -26.31 34.60
N ALA A 739 -24.86 -27.13 35.43
CA ALA A 739 -24.26 -27.89 36.54
C ALA A 739 -23.87 -29.35 36.21
N ALA A 740 -24.28 -29.88 35.06
CA ALA A 740 -24.05 -31.28 34.71
C ALA A 740 -22.63 -31.50 34.13
N PRO A 741 -21.85 -32.46 34.63
CA PRO A 741 -20.49 -32.76 34.17
C PRO A 741 -20.47 -33.64 32.89
N GLU A 742 -21.50 -33.56 32.05
CA GLU A 742 -21.53 -34.32 30.79
C GLU A 742 -20.49 -33.75 29.81
N VAL A 743 -19.73 -34.62 29.15
CA VAL A 743 -18.52 -34.34 28.37
C VAL A 743 -18.67 -33.12 27.45
N ALA A 744 -18.34 -31.95 27.97
CA ALA A 744 -18.30 -30.70 27.24
C ALA A 744 -16.85 -30.35 26.97
N GLY A 745 -16.53 -30.12 25.70
CA GLY A 745 -15.26 -29.50 25.32
C GLY A 745 -15.14 -28.08 25.90
N PRO A 746 -14.02 -27.39 25.67
CA PRO A 746 -13.91 -26.01 26.07
C PRO A 746 -15.00 -25.18 25.36
N SER A 747 -15.77 -24.41 26.12
CA SER A 747 -16.79 -23.55 25.51
C SER A 747 -16.14 -22.44 24.70
N ILE A 748 -16.81 -22.01 23.64
CA ILE A 748 -16.34 -20.94 22.76
C ILE A 748 -16.14 -19.65 23.55
N LEU A 749 -17.09 -19.31 24.41
CA LEU A 749 -17.07 -18.08 25.20
C LEU A 749 -15.92 -18.05 26.21
N HIS A 750 -15.70 -19.13 26.97
CA HIS A 750 -14.59 -19.18 27.94
C HIS A 750 -13.22 -19.26 27.24
N SER A 751 -13.16 -19.85 26.04
CA SER A 751 -11.94 -19.94 25.23
C SER A 751 -11.53 -18.63 24.57
N PHE A 752 -12.46 -17.66 24.49
CA PHE A 752 -12.21 -16.39 23.81
C PHE A 752 -11.08 -15.57 24.44
N VAL A 753 -10.85 -15.71 25.77
CA VAL A 753 -9.70 -15.06 26.43
C VAL A 753 -8.36 -15.58 25.91
N LEU A 754 -8.27 -16.87 25.59
CA LEU A 754 -7.06 -17.48 25.01
C LEU A 754 -6.87 -17.04 23.55
N LEU A 755 -7.98 -16.91 22.81
CA LEU A 755 -7.96 -16.37 21.46
C LEU A 755 -7.42 -14.93 21.45
N MET A 756 -7.93 -14.08 22.34
CA MET A 756 -7.50 -12.68 22.47
C MET A 756 -6.05 -12.56 22.95
N ALA A 757 -5.60 -13.42 23.86
CA ALA A 757 -4.17 -13.52 24.23
C ALA A 757 -3.31 -13.89 23.02
N GLY A 758 -3.78 -14.80 22.18
CA GLY A 758 -3.15 -15.14 20.90
C GLY A 758 -3.07 -13.94 19.95
N ILE A 759 -4.18 -13.21 19.77
CA ILE A 759 -4.23 -12.00 18.93
C ILE A 759 -3.21 -10.96 19.41
N TRP A 760 -3.08 -10.75 20.74
CA TRP A 760 -2.05 -9.86 21.30
C TRP A 760 -0.64 -10.31 20.94
N ILE A 761 -0.34 -11.61 21.07
CA ILE A 761 0.97 -12.18 20.71
C ILE A 761 1.25 -11.94 19.23
N GLY A 762 0.30 -12.25 18.34
CA GLY A 762 0.48 -12.06 16.90
C GLY A 762 0.64 -10.59 16.50
N ASP A 763 -0.12 -9.69 17.13
CA ASP A 763 0.00 -8.24 16.90
C ASP A 763 1.32 -7.68 17.45
N SER A 764 1.77 -8.19 18.61
CA SER A 764 3.08 -7.85 19.20
C SER A 764 4.23 -8.30 18.30
N ILE A 765 4.12 -9.46 17.64
CA ILE A 765 5.11 -9.94 16.65
C ILE A 765 5.20 -8.93 15.51
N ARG A 766 4.05 -8.51 14.95
CA ARG A 766 4.00 -7.53 13.85
C ARG A 766 4.68 -6.22 14.23
N ARG A 767 4.32 -5.63 15.38
CA ARG A 767 4.88 -4.35 15.85
C ARG A 767 6.35 -4.44 16.26
N SER A 768 6.79 -5.59 16.77
CA SER A 768 8.18 -5.76 17.23
C SER A 768 9.17 -5.93 16.08
N GLY A 769 8.71 -6.34 14.89
CA GLY A 769 9.57 -6.54 13.70
C GLY A 769 10.24 -5.25 13.20
N GLU A 770 9.67 -4.10 13.51
CA GLU A 770 10.12 -2.77 13.09
C GLU A 770 10.98 -2.06 14.16
N HIS A 771 11.12 -2.65 15.35
CA HIS A 771 11.85 -2.02 16.46
C HIS A 771 13.34 -2.38 16.43
N PRO A 772 14.28 -1.46 16.78
CA PRO A 772 15.74 -1.72 16.83
C PRO A 772 16.20 -2.88 17.73
N SER A 773 15.30 -3.41 18.56
CA SER A 773 15.57 -4.53 19.47
C SER A 773 14.33 -5.43 19.56
N PRO A 774 14.00 -6.17 18.48
CA PRO A 774 12.71 -6.85 18.33
C PRO A 774 12.37 -7.76 19.51
N ARG A 775 13.35 -8.55 19.97
CA ARG A 775 13.17 -9.50 21.09
C ARG A 775 12.88 -8.82 22.42
N ARG A 776 13.58 -7.71 22.73
CA ARG A 776 13.38 -6.97 23.99
C ARG A 776 12.06 -6.20 23.97
N HIS A 777 11.68 -5.67 22.82
CA HIS A 777 10.42 -4.97 22.65
C HIS A 777 9.23 -5.94 22.78
N PHE A 778 9.28 -7.07 22.06
CA PHE A 778 8.28 -8.13 22.15
C PHE A 778 8.11 -8.64 23.59
N ALA A 779 9.22 -8.91 24.29
CA ALA A 779 9.23 -9.35 25.68
C ALA A 779 8.54 -8.34 26.62
N ARG A 780 8.80 -7.04 26.44
CA ARG A 780 8.16 -5.97 27.23
C ARG A 780 6.65 -5.88 26.96
N MET A 781 6.24 -6.07 25.71
CA MET A 781 4.81 -6.07 25.33
C MET A 781 4.01 -7.21 25.99
N GLN A 782 4.66 -8.29 26.43
CA GLN A 782 3.97 -9.40 27.12
C GLN A 782 3.73 -9.15 28.62
N LEU A 783 4.41 -8.16 29.24
CA LEU A 783 4.31 -7.91 30.69
C LEU A 783 2.87 -7.61 31.16
N PRO A 784 2.07 -6.77 30.48
CA PRO A 784 0.68 -6.52 30.90
C PRO A 784 -0.18 -7.78 30.82
N LEU A 785 0.00 -8.59 29.77
CA LEU A 785 -0.71 -9.85 29.61
C LEU A 785 -0.35 -10.85 30.73
N ALA A 786 0.94 -10.96 31.06
CA ALA A 786 1.41 -11.81 32.16
C ALA A 786 0.84 -11.37 33.52
N ALA A 787 0.78 -10.07 33.79
CA ALA A 787 0.20 -9.52 35.01
C ALA A 787 -1.30 -9.85 35.13
N VAL A 788 -2.07 -9.71 34.03
CA VAL A 788 -3.49 -10.07 34.02
C VAL A 788 -3.70 -11.57 34.24
N PHE A 789 -2.91 -12.42 33.57
CA PHE A 789 -2.99 -13.88 33.78
C PHE A 789 -2.64 -14.28 35.22
N ALA A 790 -1.65 -13.64 35.84
CA ALA A 790 -1.30 -13.88 37.24
C ALA A 790 -2.44 -13.50 38.19
N LEU A 791 -3.06 -12.33 37.99
CA LEU A 791 -4.20 -11.89 38.80
C LEU A 791 -5.42 -12.80 38.61
N ALA A 792 -5.72 -13.18 37.36
CA ALA A 792 -6.81 -14.08 37.04
C ALA A 792 -6.60 -15.49 37.61
N LEU A 793 -5.35 -15.94 37.71
CA LEU A 793 -4.97 -17.18 38.38
C LEU A 793 -5.29 -17.11 39.88
N VAL A 794 -4.93 -16.02 40.56
CA VAL A 794 -5.28 -15.83 41.99
C VAL A 794 -6.79 -15.90 42.19
N TYR A 795 -7.56 -15.22 41.35
CA TYR A 795 -9.02 -15.30 41.36
C TYR A 795 -9.51 -16.74 41.18
N ALA A 796 -8.98 -17.47 40.18
CA ALA A 796 -9.39 -18.82 39.87
C ALA A 796 -9.19 -19.81 41.03
N PHE A 797 -8.14 -19.66 41.83
CA PHE A 797 -7.90 -20.47 43.03
C PHE A 797 -8.75 -20.02 44.24
N SER A 798 -9.35 -18.84 44.18
CA SER A 798 -10.17 -18.26 45.25
C SER A 798 -11.66 -18.58 45.11
N ILE A 799 -12.07 -19.29 44.05
CA ILE A 799 -13.49 -19.61 43.79
C ILE A 799 -13.98 -20.66 44.81
N PRO A 800 -14.99 -20.35 45.63
CA PRO A 800 -15.48 -21.28 46.66
C PRO A 800 -16.25 -22.46 46.04
N GLY A 801 -16.16 -23.63 46.68
CA GLY A 801 -16.93 -24.82 46.28
C GLY A 801 -16.24 -25.75 45.27
N TYR A 802 -15.03 -25.41 44.81
CA TYR A 802 -14.23 -26.23 43.92
C TYR A 802 -12.82 -26.42 44.49
N THR A 803 -12.32 -27.65 44.54
CA THR A 803 -10.93 -27.93 44.90
C THR A 803 -10.07 -27.89 43.63
N VAL A 804 -8.99 -27.10 43.67
CA VAL A 804 -7.98 -27.05 42.61
C VAL A 804 -6.70 -27.69 43.16
N ASP A 805 -6.48 -28.94 42.80
CA ASP A 805 -5.35 -29.77 43.19
C ASP A 805 -4.76 -30.51 41.98
N TRP A 806 -3.75 -31.34 42.20
CA TRP A 806 -3.06 -32.05 41.14
C TRP A 806 -3.96 -33.06 40.41
N ASP A 807 -4.90 -33.69 41.12
CA ASP A 807 -5.81 -34.67 40.52
C ASP A 807 -6.83 -33.98 39.59
N THR A 808 -7.47 -32.92 40.09
CA THR A 808 -8.47 -32.13 39.34
C THR A 808 -7.89 -31.39 38.14
N LEU A 809 -6.60 -31.03 38.16
CA LEU A 809 -5.89 -30.46 37.00
C LEU A 809 -5.55 -31.51 35.93
N THR A 810 -5.35 -32.77 36.32
CA THR A 810 -4.94 -33.84 35.42
C THR A 810 -6.10 -34.70 34.90
N ASN A 811 -7.25 -34.71 35.57
CA ASN A 811 -8.39 -35.58 35.28
C ASN A 811 -9.49 -34.95 34.37
N LEU A 812 -9.24 -33.80 33.73
CA LEU A 812 -10.16 -33.03 32.86
C LEU A 812 -11.43 -32.46 33.53
N GLN A 813 -11.61 -32.67 34.84
CA GLN A 813 -12.80 -32.18 35.55
C GLN A 813 -12.92 -30.67 35.48
N LEU A 814 -11.85 -29.93 35.75
CA LEU A 814 -11.85 -28.46 35.68
C LEU A 814 -12.12 -27.94 34.26
N ARG A 815 -11.65 -28.67 33.23
CA ARG A 815 -11.92 -28.33 31.83
C ARG A 815 -13.41 -28.47 31.51
N ASN A 816 -14.00 -29.62 31.83
CA ASN A 816 -15.40 -29.90 31.52
C ASN A 816 -16.34 -28.96 32.32
N LEU A 817 -15.90 -28.53 33.50
CA LEU A 817 -16.58 -27.48 34.27
C LEU A 817 -16.42 -26.09 33.67
N ASN A 818 -15.56 -25.87 32.68
CA ASN A 818 -15.12 -24.54 32.23
C ASN A 818 -14.56 -23.68 33.39
N HIS A 819 -13.97 -24.32 34.40
CA HIS A 819 -13.47 -23.63 35.58
C HIS A 819 -12.29 -22.72 35.20
N PRO A 820 -12.25 -21.45 35.67
CA PRO A 820 -11.20 -20.50 35.35
C PRO A 820 -9.78 -21.03 35.59
N ALA A 821 -9.59 -21.89 36.60
CA ALA A 821 -8.28 -22.47 36.91
C ALA A 821 -7.70 -23.27 35.75
N TYR A 822 -8.52 -24.02 34.99
CA TYR A 822 -8.03 -24.73 33.80
C TYR A 822 -7.50 -23.73 32.76
N VAL A 823 -8.27 -22.68 32.48
CA VAL A 823 -7.92 -21.69 31.45
C VAL A 823 -6.68 -20.89 31.83
N PHE A 824 -6.57 -20.43 33.08
CA PHE A 824 -5.43 -19.59 33.49
C PHE A 824 -4.17 -20.38 33.83
N VAL A 825 -4.26 -21.61 34.36
CA VAL A 825 -3.10 -22.50 34.55
C VAL A 825 -2.53 -22.90 33.19
N PHE A 826 -3.31 -23.59 32.37
CA PHE A 826 -2.81 -24.12 31.11
C PHE A 826 -2.64 -23.03 30.05
N GLY A 827 -3.52 -22.03 30.00
CA GLY A 827 -3.38 -20.89 29.11
C GLY A 827 -2.18 -20.01 29.46
N GLY A 828 -1.92 -19.76 30.75
CA GLY A 828 -0.73 -19.03 31.21
C GLY A 828 0.57 -19.77 30.83
N ILE A 829 0.60 -21.09 31.03
CA ILE A 829 1.70 -21.95 30.55
C ILE A 829 1.84 -21.84 29.03
N CYS A 830 0.76 -21.88 28.26
CA CYS A 830 0.81 -21.78 26.79
C CYS A 830 1.34 -20.42 26.33
N VAL A 831 0.87 -19.32 26.92
CA VAL A 831 1.34 -17.96 26.62
C VAL A 831 2.83 -17.83 26.92
N LEU A 832 3.29 -18.34 28.07
CA LEU A 832 4.71 -18.36 28.44
C LEU A 832 5.53 -19.23 27.48
N LEU A 833 5.07 -20.44 27.16
CA LEU A 833 5.75 -21.35 26.23
C LEU A 833 5.86 -20.72 24.84
N LEU A 834 4.80 -20.08 24.35
CA LEU A 834 4.83 -19.35 23.08
C LEU A 834 5.80 -18.18 23.14
N TRP A 835 5.80 -17.40 24.22
CA TRP A 835 6.79 -16.33 24.39
C TRP A 835 8.21 -16.88 24.32
N VAL A 836 8.53 -17.96 25.05
CA VAL A 836 9.85 -18.60 25.03
C VAL A 836 10.17 -19.11 23.63
N LEU A 837 9.28 -19.84 22.97
CA LEU A 837 9.50 -20.38 21.63
C LEU A 837 9.68 -19.28 20.56
N LEU A 838 9.10 -18.10 20.77
CA LEU A 838 9.18 -16.96 19.85
C LEU A 838 10.38 -16.03 20.14
N VAL A 839 10.87 -15.98 21.40
CA VAL A 839 11.99 -15.09 21.81
C VAL A 839 13.33 -15.82 21.92
N ALA A 840 13.32 -17.12 22.22
CA ALA A 840 14.54 -17.89 22.38
C ALA A 840 15.43 -17.76 21.14
N PRO A 841 16.77 -17.67 21.31
CA PRO A 841 17.72 -17.84 20.23
C PRO A 841 17.77 -19.31 19.84
N LEU A 842 16.64 -19.89 19.43
CA LEU A 842 16.65 -21.12 18.66
C LEU A 842 17.29 -20.74 17.33
N SER A 843 18.60 -20.95 17.24
CA SER A 843 19.41 -20.76 16.06
C SER A 843 18.78 -21.47 14.87
N ASN A 844 18.03 -20.74 14.05
CA ASN A 844 17.74 -20.93 12.62
C ASN A 844 17.53 -22.33 11.99
N ARG A 845 17.41 -23.45 12.71
CA ARG A 845 17.27 -24.80 12.13
C ARG A 845 16.61 -25.79 13.11
N ALA A 846 15.35 -25.62 13.45
CA ALA A 846 14.57 -26.81 13.82
C ALA A 846 14.56 -27.74 12.60
N PRO A 847 14.97 -29.02 12.71
CA PRO A 847 15.10 -29.87 11.53
C PRO A 847 13.72 -30.04 10.90
N ARG A 848 13.64 -29.92 9.56
CA ARG A 848 12.37 -29.86 8.81
C ARG A 848 11.41 -31.01 9.15
N TRP A 849 11.93 -32.19 9.46
CA TRP A 849 11.10 -33.33 9.89
C TRP A 849 10.32 -33.06 11.20
N LEU A 850 10.86 -32.25 12.11
CA LEU A 850 10.22 -31.83 13.35
C LEU A 850 9.08 -30.82 13.13
N MET A 851 9.03 -30.18 11.96
CA MET A 851 7.97 -29.23 11.58
C MET A 851 6.90 -29.85 10.68
N ALA A 852 7.06 -31.12 10.26
CA ALA A 852 6.15 -31.82 9.36
C ALA A 852 4.70 -31.86 9.90
N MET A 853 4.52 -32.16 11.20
CA MET A 853 3.18 -32.19 11.82
C MET A 853 2.50 -30.82 11.87
N GLY A 854 3.23 -29.76 12.23
CA GLY A 854 2.69 -28.40 12.28
C GLY A 854 2.21 -27.91 10.91
N ARG A 855 2.94 -28.27 9.84
CA ARG A 855 2.59 -27.88 8.46
C ARG A 855 1.40 -28.67 7.90
N ARG A 856 1.21 -29.92 8.33
CA ARG A 856 0.10 -30.81 7.93
C ARG A 856 -0.96 -30.98 9.03
N SER A 857 -1.21 -29.93 9.80
CA SER A 857 -2.03 -29.98 11.02
C SER A 857 -3.46 -30.50 10.83
N LEU A 858 -4.15 -30.08 9.76
CA LEU A 858 -5.51 -30.55 9.44
C LEU A 858 -5.55 -32.04 9.09
N PHE A 859 -4.55 -32.54 8.35
CA PHE A 859 -4.42 -33.97 8.04
C PHE A 859 -4.17 -34.78 9.32
N ALA A 860 -3.23 -34.33 10.16
CA ALA A 860 -2.88 -34.99 11.42
C ALA A 860 -4.07 -35.11 12.39
N PHE A 861 -4.89 -34.06 12.53
CA PHE A 861 -6.08 -34.10 13.39
C PHE A 861 -7.28 -34.81 12.76
N GLY A 862 -7.49 -34.69 11.45
CA GLY A 862 -8.63 -35.33 10.78
C GLY A 862 -8.44 -36.84 10.68
N ILE A 863 -7.43 -37.27 9.91
CA ILE A 863 -7.20 -38.68 9.60
C ILE A 863 -6.51 -39.39 10.76
N GLY A 864 -5.60 -38.72 11.48
CA GLY A 864 -4.93 -39.34 12.62
C GLY A 864 -5.89 -39.73 13.74
N ASN A 865 -6.82 -38.84 14.12
CA ASN A 865 -7.84 -39.18 15.12
C ASN A 865 -8.82 -40.23 14.61
N ALA A 866 -9.18 -40.22 13.32
CA ALA A 866 -10.05 -41.25 12.75
C ALA A 866 -9.40 -42.65 12.85
N ILE A 867 -8.08 -42.74 12.64
CA ILE A 867 -7.32 -43.98 12.83
C ILE A 867 -7.30 -44.42 14.29
N ILE A 868 -7.10 -43.49 15.24
CA ILE A 868 -7.17 -43.80 16.68
C ILE A 868 -8.55 -44.32 17.03
N VAL A 869 -9.61 -43.68 16.54
CA VAL A 869 -11.00 -44.11 16.74
C VAL A 869 -11.20 -45.52 16.22
N LEU A 870 -10.76 -45.82 14.99
CA LEU A 870 -10.85 -47.13 14.35
C LEU A 870 -9.96 -48.21 14.99
N TRP A 871 -9.04 -47.84 15.88
CA TRP A 871 -8.23 -48.79 16.62
C TRP A 871 -9.07 -49.54 17.65
N PRO A 872 -8.87 -50.87 17.82
CA PRO A 872 -9.59 -51.65 18.81
C PRO A 872 -9.58 -51.00 20.20
N ARG A 873 -10.77 -50.79 20.76
CA ARG A 873 -10.93 -50.16 22.07
C ARG A 873 -10.40 -51.08 23.17
N GLY A 874 -9.48 -50.59 23.99
CA GLY A 874 -8.76 -51.43 24.97
C GLY A 874 -7.57 -52.19 24.39
N GLY A 875 -7.27 -51.97 23.10
CA GLY A 875 -6.07 -52.48 22.46
C GLY A 875 -6.12 -53.95 22.06
N PHE A 876 -4.99 -54.46 21.59
CA PHE A 876 -4.82 -55.86 21.24
C PHE A 876 -4.54 -56.71 22.50
N PRO A 877 -5.30 -57.79 22.75
CA PRO A 877 -5.21 -58.55 24.00
C PRO A 877 -3.86 -59.24 24.24
N PHE A 878 -3.01 -59.34 23.21
CA PHE A 878 -1.68 -59.95 23.27
C PHE A 878 -0.53 -58.93 23.44
N LEU A 879 -0.82 -57.62 23.49
CA LEU A 879 0.17 -56.57 23.67
C LEU A 879 -0.05 -55.85 25.02
N PRO A 880 1.03 -55.52 25.76
CA PRO A 880 0.91 -54.61 26.88
C PRO A 880 0.34 -53.25 26.43
N PRO A 881 -0.57 -52.60 27.18
CA PRO A 881 -1.20 -51.33 26.78
C PRO A 881 -0.19 -50.22 26.44
N LEU A 882 0.93 -50.16 27.14
CA LEU A 882 2.03 -49.24 26.82
C LEU A 882 2.61 -49.50 25.42
N ALA A 883 2.85 -50.76 25.09
CA ALA A 883 3.39 -51.14 23.78
C ALA A 883 2.38 -50.86 22.66
N ASP A 884 1.09 -51.15 22.88
CA ASP A 884 0.04 -50.88 21.91
C ASP A 884 -0.15 -49.38 21.67
N GLY A 885 -0.18 -48.57 22.74
CA GLY A 885 -0.23 -47.10 22.62
C GLY A 885 0.96 -46.52 21.87
N LEU A 886 2.17 -47.06 22.08
CA LEU A 886 3.37 -46.68 21.32
C LEU A 886 3.30 -47.11 19.85
N ILE A 887 2.69 -48.25 19.53
CA ILE A 887 2.48 -48.72 18.16
C ILE A 887 1.51 -47.79 17.42
N ILE A 888 0.40 -47.42 18.05
CA ILE A 888 -0.56 -46.44 17.50
C ILE A 888 0.17 -45.12 17.21
N LEU A 889 0.84 -44.56 18.21
CA LEU A 889 1.53 -43.28 18.09
C LEU A 889 2.61 -43.32 16.98
N SER A 890 3.43 -44.37 16.95
CA SER A 890 4.50 -44.52 15.95
C SER A 890 3.93 -44.66 14.54
N SER A 891 2.83 -45.38 14.38
CA SER A 891 2.15 -45.59 13.09
C SER A 891 1.56 -44.28 12.57
N LEU A 892 0.99 -43.45 13.45
CA LEU A 892 0.52 -42.10 13.12
C LEU A 892 1.68 -41.19 12.71
N MET A 893 2.81 -41.23 13.43
CA MET A 893 3.99 -40.43 13.08
C MET A 893 4.53 -40.79 11.70
N VAL A 894 4.67 -42.09 11.40
CA VAL A 894 5.11 -42.58 10.09
C VAL A 894 4.14 -42.15 8.99
N LEU A 895 2.83 -42.25 9.23
CA LEU A 895 1.81 -41.86 8.26
C LEU A 895 1.85 -40.37 7.94
N ILE A 896 1.91 -39.52 8.98
CA ILE A 896 1.96 -38.07 8.81
C ILE A 896 3.25 -37.65 8.09
N TYR A 897 4.39 -38.25 8.45
CA TYR A 897 5.66 -37.97 7.80
C TYR A 897 5.70 -38.44 6.35
N ALA A 898 5.14 -39.61 6.06
CA ALA A 898 5.02 -40.11 4.70
C ALA A 898 4.10 -39.25 3.83
N PHE A 899 2.99 -38.77 4.40
CA PHE A 899 2.10 -37.83 3.72
C PHE A 899 2.82 -36.51 3.39
N ASP A 900 3.53 -35.93 4.37
CA ASP A 900 4.33 -34.72 4.18
C ASP A 900 5.42 -34.91 3.11
N TYR A 901 6.10 -36.05 3.12
CA TYR A 901 7.09 -36.42 2.11
C TYR A 901 6.49 -36.55 0.70
N CYS A 902 5.34 -37.22 0.57
CA CYS A 902 4.68 -37.42 -0.73
C CYS A 902 4.18 -36.12 -1.35
N MET A 903 3.63 -35.23 -0.54
CA MET A 903 3.16 -33.95 -1.06
C MET A 903 4.31 -33.04 -1.51
N ARG A 904 5.46 -33.07 -0.81
CA ARG A 904 6.68 -32.38 -1.27
C ARG A 904 7.19 -32.91 -2.61
N ALA A 905 7.05 -34.21 -2.84
CA ALA A 905 7.48 -34.87 -4.07
C ALA A 905 6.54 -34.65 -5.27
N GLY A 906 5.52 -33.78 -5.15
CA GLY A 906 4.65 -33.38 -6.28
C GLY A 906 3.76 -34.49 -6.85
N ARG A 907 3.51 -35.57 -6.09
CA ARG A 907 2.72 -36.73 -6.58
C ARG A 907 1.23 -36.58 -6.25
N ASP A 908 0.38 -36.88 -7.23
CA ASP A 908 -1.07 -36.94 -7.07
C ASP A 908 -1.48 -37.86 -5.89
N GLY A 909 -2.36 -37.37 -5.01
CA GLY A 909 -2.75 -38.01 -3.74
C GLY A 909 -3.35 -39.42 -3.85
N THR A 910 -3.63 -39.92 -5.06
CA THR A 910 -4.09 -41.29 -5.34
C THR A 910 -2.99 -42.34 -5.13
N GLY A 911 -1.72 -41.99 -5.34
CA GLY A 911 -0.58 -42.86 -5.06
C GLY A 911 -0.36 -43.08 -3.55
N VAL A 912 -0.67 -42.07 -2.75
CA VAL A 912 -0.51 -42.08 -1.29
C VAL A 912 -1.55 -42.97 -0.63
N ALA A 913 -2.82 -42.92 -1.05
CA ALA A 913 -3.85 -43.84 -0.56
C ALA A 913 -3.47 -45.31 -0.84
N ARG A 914 -2.89 -45.59 -2.02
CA ARG A 914 -2.45 -46.94 -2.43
C ARG A 914 -1.19 -47.39 -1.66
N TRP A 915 -0.25 -46.47 -1.38
CA TRP A 915 0.95 -46.72 -0.58
C TRP A 915 0.65 -46.89 0.92
N VAL A 916 -0.21 -46.04 1.49
CA VAL A 916 -0.68 -46.17 2.88
C VAL A 916 -1.40 -47.50 3.06
N PHE A 917 -2.30 -47.87 2.13
CA PHE A 917 -2.98 -49.17 2.19
C PHE A 917 -2.01 -50.37 2.05
N THR A 918 -0.88 -50.21 1.36
CA THR A 918 0.16 -51.26 1.26
C THR A 918 1.15 -51.26 2.42
N ALA A 919 1.48 -50.10 3.00
CA ALA A 919 2.38 -49.96 4.14
C ALA A 919 1.70 -50.40 5.44
N THR A 920 0.42 -50.09 5.65
CA THR A 920 -0.36 -50.62 6.79
C THR A 920 -0.61 -52.11 6.65
N ASN A 921 -0.80 -52.63 5.42
CA ASN A 921 -0.82 -54.07 5.14
C ASN A 921 0.56 -54.75 5.28
N ALA A 922 1.66 -54.05 4.98
CA ALA A 922 3.01 -54.56 5.18
C ALA A 922 3.36 -54.58 6.68
N GLY A 923 2.95 -53.56 7.45
CA GLY A 923 3.03 -53.54 8.90
C GLY A 923 2.19 -54.63 9.56
N SER A 924 0.95 -54.86 9.09
CA SER A 924 0.10 -55.95 9.58
C SER A 924 0.63 -57.33 9.20
N ARG A 925 1.25 -57.50 8.01
CA ARG A 925 1.93 -58.74 7.59
C ARG A 925 3.28 -58.94 8.26
N PHE A 926 4.02 -57.88 8.56
CA PHE A 926 5.28 -57.93 9.29
C PHE A 926 5.03 -58.25 10.75
N ILE A 927 4.07 -57.59 11.41
CA ILE A 927 3.63 -57.91 12.77
C ILE A 927 2.96 -59.29 12.81
N GLY A 928 2.16 -59.66 11.81
CA GLY A 928 1.58 -61.01 11.69
C GLY A 928 2.63 -62.10 11.40
N GLY A 929 3.71 -61.76 10.70
CA GLY A 929 4.86 -62.63 10.44
C GLY A 929 5.81 -62.73 11.63
N LEU A 930 5.98 -61.64 12.39
CA LEU A 930 6.71 -61.59 13.65
C LEU A 930 5.93 -62.33 14.74
N ALA A 931 4.61 -62.19 14.80
CA ALA A 931 3.73 -62.98 15.66
C ALA A 931 3.77 -64.48 15.30
N LYS A 932 3.79 -64.84 14.00
CA LYS A 932 3.98 -66.23 13.58
C LYS A 932 5.39 -66.79 13.88
N ARG A 933 6.44 -65.96 13.87
CA ARG A 933 7.81 -66.37 14.23
C ARG A 933 8.07 -66.39 15.74
N ILE A 934 7.42 -65.51 16.50
CA ILE A 934 7.49 -65.45 17.97
C ILE A 934 6.61 -66.55 18.59
N VAL A 935 5.46 -66.89 17.97
CA VAL A 935 4.63 -68.04 18.37
C VAL A 935 5.18 -69.38 17.82
N GLY A 936 6.04 -69.34 16.81
CA GLY A 936 6.63 -70.52 16.16
C GLY A 936 7.85 -71.14 16.85
N VAL A 937 8.31 -70.63 18.00
CA VAL A 937 9.42 -71.23 18.79
C VAL A 937 8.90 -72.06 19.99
N GLY A 938 7.59 -72.24 20.11
CA GLY A 938 6.99 -73.04 21.17
C GLY A 938 6.06 -74.14 20.67
N ARG A 939 6.55 -75.07 19.83
CA ARG A 939 5.97 -76.42 19.67
C ARG A 939 6.90 -77.35 18.89
N ARG A 940 7.46 -78.33 19.61
CA ARG A 940 7.52 -79.71 19.12
C ARG A 940 6.10 -80.19 18.83
#